data_AF-A0A2H5QMG1-F1
#
_entry.id   AF-A0A2H5QMG1-F1
#
_cell.length_a   1.000
_cell.length_b   1.000
_cell.length_c   1.000
_cell.angle_alpha   90.00
_cell.angle_beta   90.00
_cell.angle_gamma   90.00
#
_symmetry.space_group_name_H-M   'P 1'
#
loop_
_entity.id
_entity.type
_entity.pdbx_description
1 polymer ?
#
loop_
_entity_poly.entity_id
_entity_poly.type
_entity_poly.pdbx_seq_one_letter_code
_entity_poly.pdbx_strand_id
1 'polypeptide(L)'
;MQKDLLCKLKCLDVAFVDELTAILSLDDFLQRFHTLKVLRIEGFNGWLEKEKVEDGIEIIIREAFNCYDLKYILKQESSSIMNNLVILRVTNFHRLINLVPSSTSFQNLTTLEISYCNGLRNVLTFSIAKTLVRLREMKIEACEMITEIVLADDDADHDAAKDEVIAFSELNELKLLNLKSLGSFYSGNRALNFPSLERLLVDDCTNMKIFSRGELSTPVLHKVQLNMWDEACWGWKEGLNTTIEQVNLQKESFLKKRREAPPSQQFLSFAPAPNLNLQTRLEILPAMVAGVWSDDNNLQLEATTQFRKVISNERRPQIEEVIQSGVVPRIVEFLMREDYPQLQFDAAWALTNIASGTSENTKVVIDHGAVPIFVKLLASPSDDIREQAVSALGNVAAGSPRFRDLVLSEGALIPLLTQLNNNAKLSMKRIATRTLANLCEGKPQPILDQVRPALPVLAQLIRSNDEEVLTDACWALSYLSYGTNDKVQAVIEAGVCPQLVKLLGHPSPSVLTPALRAVGTIVMGNDFQTQCIINCGALQYLLSLLIHNHKKSIKKQVCWIISNMACGNREQIQAVIDAGLIGLLVNLLQNAVFYIKKEAAWAISNATFGGTHEQIKYLVREECIKPLCDLLLCSDPEIVTVCLKALENILLVGEAEKNTDTDIGDVNQFAQLIEEAEGIEKIENLQSHDNFEIHEKSVKILATYWCGRVVGPQPGLSHAGNEEEDALGSNVITNGKVY
;
A
#
# COMPACT_ATOMS: atom_id res chain seq x y z
N MET A 1 -24.76 11.54 -36.25
CA MET A 1 -23.48 10.87 -35.93
C MET A 1 -23.16 10.79 -34.43
N GLN A 2 -23.37 11.81 -33.59
CA GLN A 2 -23.00 11.73 -32.16
C GLN A 2 -23.89 10.82 -31.27
N LYS A 3 -25.19 10.65 -31.57
CA LYS A 3 -26.09 9.79 -30.76
C LYS A 3 -25.83 8.29 -30.94
N ASP A 4 -25.34 7.86 -32.10
CA ASP A 4 -25.14 6.42 -32.41
C ASP A 4 -23.87 5.83 -31.78
N LEU A 5 -22.88 6.67 -31.44
CA LEU A 5 -21.66 6.21 -30.75
C LEU A 5 -21.92 5.84 -29.29
N LEU A 6 -22.74 6.63 -28.58
CA LEU A 6 -23.02 6.42 -27.15
C LEU A 6 -23.76 5.11 -26.89
N CYS A 7 -24.59 4.67 -27.83
CA CYS A 7 -25.32 3.40 -27.76
C CYS A 7 -24.46 2.16 -28.04
N LYS A 8 -23.20 2.32 -28.46
CA LYS A 8 -22.24 1.22 -28.70
C LYS A 8 -21.13 1.17 -27.65
N LEU A 9 -21.13 2.08 -26.68
CA LEU A 9 -20.08 2.18 -25.68
C LEU A 9 -20.13 0.99 -24.71
N LYS A 10 -19.01 0.26 -24.58
CA LYS A 10 -18.87 -0.87 -23.67
C LYS A 10 -18.01 -0.55 -22.44
N CYS A 11 -17.11 0.42 -22.54
CA CYS A 11 -16.20 0.83 -21.48
C CYS A 11 -16.26 2.34 -21.25
N LEU A 12 -16.29 2.76 -19.99
CA LEU A 12 -16.29 4.15 -19.58
C LEU A 12 -15.35 4.34 -18.39
N ASP A 13 -14.28 5.09 -18.64
CA ASP A 13 -13.34 5.55 -17.62
C ASP A 13 -13.63 7.03 -17.33
N VAL A 14 -13.96 7.33 -16.07
CA VAL A 14 -14.26 8.68 -15.60
C VAL A 14 -13.18 9.13 -14.62
N ALA A 15 -12.37 10.11 -15.05
CA ALA A 15 -11.33 10.75 -14.24
C ALA A 15 -11.71 12.20 -13.92
N PHE A 16 -11.52 12.62 -12.67
CA PHE A 16 -11.89 13.96 -12.18
C PHE A 16 -10.66 14.82 -11.84
N VAL A 17 -10.63 16.06 -12.35
CA VAL A 17 -9.49 16.99 -12.25
C VAL A 17 -9.99 18.42 -11.94
N ASP A 18 -10.44 18.69 -10.71
CA ASP A 18 -10.43 20.00 -10.00
C ASP A 18 -11.44 20.09 -8.83
N GLU A 19 -11.27 21.09 -7.96
CA GLU A 19 -11.83 21.18 -6.60
C GLU A 19 -13.04 22.13 -6.40
N LEU A 20 -13.86 22.44 -7.42
CA LEU A 20 -14.80 23.59 -7.30
C LEU A 20 -16.32 23.36 -7.49
N THR A 21 -16.86 22.14 -7.52
CA THR A 21 -18.33 21.94 -7.40
C THR A 21 -18.75 20.61 -6.77
N ALA A 22 -19.87 20.63 -6.02
CA ALA A 22 -20.51 19.46 -5.43
C ALA A 22 -21.50 18.81 -6.41
N ILE A 23 -21.09 17.76 -7.13
CA ILE A 23 -22.04 16.84 -7.80
C ILE A 23 -22.42 15.76 -6.78
N LEU A 24 -23.72 15.51 -6.65
CA LEU A 24 -24.28 14.57 -5.69
C LEU A 24 -24.36 13.13 -6.22
N SER A 25 -24.50 12.94 -7.55
CA SER A 25 -24.60 11.63 -8.22
C SER A 25 -24.31 11.69 -9.73
N LEU A 26 -24.06 10.54 -10.36
CA LEU A 26 -23.83 10.40 -11.80
C LEU A 26 -25.08 9.94 -12.59
N ASP A 27 -26.28 10.05 -12.00
CA ASP A 27 -27.53 9.46 -12.52
C ASP A 27 -27.80 9.82 -14.00
N ASP A 28 -27.96 11.11 -14.29
CA ASP A 28 -28.34 11.62 -15.63
C ASP A 28 -27.28 11.33 -16.71
N PHE A 29 -26.04 11.10 -16.28
CA PHE A 29 -24.90 10.82 -17.14
C PHE A 29 -24.84 9.34 -17.49
N LEU A 30 -24.87 8.45 -16.48
CA LEU A 30 -24.80 7.01 -16.68
C LEU A 30 -26.01 6.46 -17.44
N GLN A 31 -27.21 7.03 -17.23
CA GLN A 31 -28.44 6.65 -17.96
C GLN A 31 -28.31 6.70 -19.49
N ARG A 32 -27.31 7.38 -20.05
CA ARG A 32 -27.10 7.47 -21.50
C ARG A 32 -26.37 6.25 -22.09
N PHE A 33 -25.81 5.38 -21.25
CA PHE A 33 -24.91 4.28 -21.65
C PHE A 33 -25.50 2.90 -21.34
N HIS A 34 -26.53 2.50 -22.09
CA HIS A 34 -27.27 1.25 -21.85
C HIS A 34 -26.47 -0.03 -22.15
N THR A 35 -25.39 0.04 -22.94
CA THR A 35 -24.54 -1.09 -23.33
C THR A 35 -23.27 -1.24 -22.49
N LEU A 36 -23.15 -0.44 -21.42
CA LEU A 36 -21.94 -0.37 -20.62
C LEU A 36 -21.67 -1.69 -19.89
N LYS A 37 -20.45 -2.21 -20.03
CA LYS A 37 -19.94 -3.42 -19.37
C LYS A 37 -18.86 -3.11 -18.34
N VAL A 38 -18.06 -2.07 -18.58
CA VAL A 38 -16.96 -1.68 -17.68
C VAL A 38 -17.16 -0.24 -17.25
N LEU A 39 -17.24 -0.01 -15.94
CA LEU A 39 -17.31 1.32 -15.35
C LEU A 39 -16.13 1.48 -14.38
N ARG A 40 -15.22 2.40 -14.72
CA ARG A 40 -14.13 2.80 -13.83
C ARG A 40 -14.30 4.26 -13.43
N ILE A 41 -14.29 4.52 -12.14
CA ILE A 41 -14.46 5.86 -11.57
C ILE A 41 -13.24 6.13 -10.69
N GLU A 42 -12.46 7.15 -11.01
CA GLU A 42 -11.20 7.45 -10.31
C GLU A 42 -11.07 8.93 -9.92
N GLY A 43 -10.76 9.19 -8.64
CA GLY A 43 -10.29 10.48 -8.15
C GLY A 43 -8.77 10.64 -8.30
N PHE A 44 -8.29 11.85 -8.62
CA PHE A 44 -6.87 12.12 -8.89
C PHE A 44 -5.95 11.58 -7.80
N ASN A 45 -5.06 10.66 -8.19
CA ASN A 45 -3.71 10.46 -7.65
C ASN A 45 -2.96 9.42 -8.51
N GLY A 46 -2.33 9.87 -9.61
CA GLY A 46 -1.18 9.24 -10.27
C GLY A 46 -1.27 7.78 -10.76
N TRP A 47 -1.11 7.61 -12.08
CA TRP A 47 -0.89 6.35 -12.84
C TRP A 47 -2.00 5.28 -12.75
N LEU A 48 -2.88 5.27 -13.77
CA LEU A 48 -3.59 4.06 -14.16
C LEU A 48 -2.69 3.19 -15.04
N GLU A 49 -2.53 1.92 -14.67
CA GLU A 49 -2.29 0.88 -15.65
C GLU A 49 -3.52 0.80 -16.56
N LYS A 50 -3.29 0.96 -17.86
CA LYS A 50 -4.34 0.82 -18.86
C LYS A 50 -4.55 -0.67 -19.12
N GLU A 51 -5.62 -1.23 -18.59
CA GLU A 51 -6.14 -2.50 -19.08
C GLU A 51 -6.89 -2.28 -20.40
N LYS A 52 -6.39 -2.87 -21.49
CA LYS A 52 -7.13 -2.97 -22.76
C LYS A 52 -8.43 -3.75 -22.53
N VAL A 53 -9.57 -3.16 -22.91
CA VAL A 53 -10.88 -3.83 -22.92
C VAL A 53 -11.24 -4.19 -24.37
N GLU A 54 -11.61 -5.44 -24.63
CA GLU A 54 -11.91 -5.99 -25.96
C GLU A 54 -13.18 -5.39 -26.63
N ASP A 55 -13.09 -5.14 -27.94
CA ASP A 55 -14.19 -4.96 -28.91
C ASP A 55 -15.23 -3.86 -28.66
N GLY A 56 -14.85 -2.72 -28.10
CA GLY A 56 -15.77 -1.59 -27.93
C GLY A 56 -15.08 -0.26 -28.12
N ILE A 57 -15.78 0.68 -28.77
CA ILE A 57 -15.37 2.08 -28.80
C ILE A 57 -15.08 2.50 -27.36
N GLU A 58 -13.85 2.91 -27.10
CA GLU A 58 -13.38 3.39 -25.79
C GLU A 58 -13.47 4.92 -25.82
N ILE A 59 -14.29 5.49 -24.92
CA ILE A 59 -14.31 6.93 -24.71
C ILE A 59 -13.62 7.18 -23.38
N ILE A 60 -12.36 7.60 -23.45
CA ILE A 60 -11.65 8.18 -22.31
C ILE A 60 -12.11 9.63 -22.20
N ILE A 61 -13.01 9.93 -21.26
CA ILE A 61 -13.34 11.33 -20.94
C ILE A 61 -12.23 11.82 -20.01
N ARG A 62 -11.21 12.46 -20.60
CA ARG A 62 -10.07 13.00 -19.85
C ARG A 62 -10.40 14.22 -19.00
N GLU A 63 -11.57 14.83 -19.20
CA GLU A 63 -11.97 16.06 -18.51
C GLU A 63 -13.47 16.03 -18.19
N ALA A 64 -13.83 15.40 -17.07
CA ALA A 64 -15.02 15.79 -16.34
C ALA A 64 -14.58 16.81 -15.28
N PHE A 65 -14.82 18.09 -15.54
CA PHE A 65 -14.54 19.16 -14.59
C PHE A 65 -15.28 18.90 -13.27
N ASN A 66 -14.55 19.02 -12.16
CA ASN A 66 -15.05 19.35 -10.83
C ASN A 66 -15.91 18.32 -10.08
N CYS A 67 -15.32 17.25 -9.52
CA CYS A 67 -16.07 16.46 -8.53
C CYS A 67 -15.37 15.55 -7.49
N TYR A 68 -14.60 16.13 -6.57
CA TYR A 68 -14.12 15.38 -5.37
C TYR A 68 -15.21 15.10 -4.30
N ASP A 69 -16.40 15.67 -4.46
CA ASP A 69 -17.49 15.64 -3.46
C ASP A 69 -18.58 14.59 -3.70
N LEU A 70 -18.36 13.63 -4.60
CA LEU A 70 -19.34 12.61 -4.96
C LEU A 70 -19.70 11.73 -3.75
N LYS A 71 -20.97 11.80 -3.31
CA LYS A 71 -21.49 11.01 -2.17
C LYS A 71 -22.12 9.68 -2.57
N TYR A 72 -22.57 9.56 -3.83
CA TYR A 72 -23.27 8.40 -4.37
C TYR A 72 -22.88 8.20 -5.85
N ILE A 73 -22.71 6.97 -6.33
CA ILE A 73 -22.55 6.72 -7.77
C ILE A 73 -23.90 6.89 -8.47
N LEU A 74 -24.94 6.25 -7.91
CA LEU A 74 -26.34 6.46 -8.28
C LEU A 74 -27.15 6.89 -7.06
N LYS A 75 -28.06 7.85 -7.23
CA LYS A 75 -29.01 8.30 -6.20
C LYS A 75 -30.42 7.74 -6.42
N GLN A 76 -30.78 7.42 -7.67
CA GLN A 76 -32.10 6.90 -8.04
C GLN A 76 -32.05 5.44 -8.52
N GLU A 77 -33.20 4.76 -8.48
CA GLU A 77 -33.37 3.37 -8.91
C GLU A 77 -33.28 3.22 -10.43
N SER A 78 -32.07 3.33 -10.98
CA SER A 78 -31.80 3.11 -12.40
C SER A 78 -31.19 1.73 -12.59
N SER A 79 -32.04 0.71 -12.75
CA SER A 79 -31.69 -0.71 -12.60
C SER A 79 -31.11 -1.39 -13.85
N SER A 80 -31.21 -0.80 -15.05
CA SER A 80 -30.84 -1.50 -16.28
C SER A 80 -29.33 -1.56 -16.56
N ILE A 81 -28.58 -0.51 -16.18
CA ILE A 81 -27.15 -0.41 -16.50
C ILE A 81 -26.30 -1.26 -15.56
N MET A 82 -26.60 -1.23 -14.26
CA MET A 82 -25.85 -1.98 -13.25
C MET A 82 -25.91 -3.51 -13.48
N ASN A 83 -27.00 -4.00 -14.06
CA ASN A 83 -27.13 -5.41 -14.45
C ASN A 83 -26.24 -5.80 -15.65
N ASN A 84 -25.86 -4.86 -16.51
CA ASN A 84 -24.99 -5.10 -17.66
C ASN A 84 -23.50 -5.01 -17.32
N LEU A 85 -23.16 -4.40 -16.18
CA LEU A 85 -21.78 -4.28 -15.74
C LEU A 85 -21.17 -5.65 -15.43
N VAL A 86 -19.98 -5.84 -15.98
CA VAL A 86 -19.08 -6.97 -15.77
C VAL A 86 -17.96 -6.56 -14.81
N ILE A 87 -17.46 -5.32 -14.93
CA ILE A 87 -16.39 -4.79 -14.08
C ILE A 87 -16.82 -3.43 -13.51
N LEU A 88 -16.71 -3.29 -12.18
CA LEU A 88 -16.90 -2.04 -11.46
C LEU A 88 -15.63 -1.74 -10.64
N ARG A 89 -14.97 -0.62 -10.95
CA ARG A 89 -13.82 -0.12 -10.19
C ARG A 89 -14.06 1.29 -9.68
N VAL A 90 -13.85 1.49 -8.38
CA VAL A 90 -14.04 2.78 -7.72
C VAL A 90 -12.85 3.09 -6.84
N THR A 91 -12.11 4.14 -7.19
CA THR A 91 -10.83 4.45 -6.53
C THR A 91 -10.74 5.93 -6.13
N ASN A 92 -10.19 6.21 -4.94
CA ASN A 92 -9.91 7.57 -4.42
C ASN A 92 -11.15 8.47 -4.19
N PHE A 93 -12.30 7.90 -3.80
CA PHE A 93 -13.49 8.69 -3.42
C PHE A 93 -13.69 8.75 -1.91
N HIS A 94 -12.98 9.65 -1.25
CA HIS A 94 -12.98 9.75 0.22
C HIS A 94 -14.32 10.23 0.83
N ARG A 95 -15.24 10.82 0.06
CA ARG A 95 -16.57 11.27 0.53
C ARG A 95 -17.74 10.38 0.09
N LEU A 96 -17.47 9.31 -0.67
CA LEU A 96 -18.49 8.34 -1.09
C LEU A 96 -19.05 7.63 0.14
N ILE A 97 -20.36 7.71 0.37
CA ILE A 97 -21.01 7.15 1.57
C ILE A 97 -21.53 5.74 1.28
N ASN A 98 -22.15 5.56 0.11
CA ASN A 98 -22.66 4.29 -0.41
C ASN A 98 -22.34 4.20 -1.91
N LEU A 99 -22.07 3.00 -2.44
CA LEU A 99 -21.89 2.81 -3.88
C LEU A 99 -23.18 3.10 -4.64
N VAL A 100 -24.25 2.38 -4.34
CA VAL A 100 -25.52 2.42 -5.06
C VAL A 100 -26.69 2.24 -4.09
N PRO A 101 -27.93 2.58 -4.48
CA PRO A 101 -29.13 2.31 -3.68
C PRO A 101 -29.30 0.82 -3.39
N SER A 102 -29.89 0.48 -2.24
CA SER A 102 -30.05 -0.91 -1.76
C SER A 102 -30.88 -1.81 -2.69
N SER A 103 -31.74 -1.22 -3.53
CA SER A 103 -32.55 -1.92 -4.55
C SER A 103 -31.78 -2.24 -5.85
N THR A 104 -30.50 -1.88 -5.94
CA THR A 104 -29.67 -2.13 -7.13
C THR A 104 -29.32 -3.61 -7.26
N SER A 105 -29.27 -4.12 -8.49
CA SER A 105 -28.88 -5.50 -8.79
C SER A 105 -27.67 -5.51 -9.73
N PHE A 106 -26.76 -6.45 -9.51
CA PHE A 106 -25.56 -6.68 -10.29
C PHE A 106 -25.52 -8.13 -10.80
N GLN A 107 -26.32 -8.44 -11.84
CA GLN A 107 -26.47 -9.82 -12.32
C GLN A 107 -25.26 -10.38 -13.09
N ASN A 108 -24.48 -9.53 -13.78
CA ASN A 108 -23.37 -9.96 -14.63
C ASN A 108 -21.98 -9.57 -14.10
N LEU A 109 -21.91 -8.99 -12.90
CA LEU A 109 -20.66 -8.45 -12.37
C LEU A 109 -19.71 -9.61 -12.00
N THR A 110 -18.53 -9.63 -12.62
CA THR A 110 -17.47 -10.61 -12.37
C THR A 110 -16.35 -10.03 -11.51
N THR A 111 -16.14 -8.71 -11.55
CA THR A 111 -15.05 -8.05 -10.81
C THR A 111 -15.56 -6.79 -10.10
N LEU A 112 -15.34 -6.73 -8.78
CA LEU A 112 -15.60 -5.57 -7.95
C LEU A 112 -14.31 -5.13 -7.26
N GLU A 113 -13.84 -3.92 -7.57
CA GLU A 113 -12.66 -3.34 -6.93
C GLU A 113 -12.99 -1.96 -6.33
N ILE A 114 -12.71 -1.81 -5.04
CA ILE A 114 -12.90 -0.55 -4.31
C ILE A 114 -11.65 -0.23 -3.52
N SER A 115 -11.06 0.92 -3.79
CA SER A 115 -9.78 1.31 -3.22
C SER A 115 -9.81 2.76 -2.73
N TYR A 116 -9.22 3.05 -1.57
CA TYR A 116 -9.06 4.43 -1.04
C TYR A 116 -10.38 5.23 -0.93
N CYS A 117 -11.51 4.56 -0.65
CA CYS A 117 -12.84 5.18 -0.50
C CYS A 117 -13.21 5.34 0.97
N ASN A 118 -12.58 6.30 1.64
CA ASN A 118 -12.62 6.45 3.11
C ASN A 118 -13.99 6.80 3.69
N GLY A 119 -14.96 7.27 2.91
CA GLY A 119 -16.30 7.61 3.40
C GLY A 119 -17.26 6.42 3.51
N LEU A 120 -16.94 5.31 2.84
CA LEU A 120 -17.81 4.14 2.77
C LEU A 120 -17.86 3.44 4.12
N ARG A 121 -19.07 3.18 4.64
CA ARG A 121 -19.27 2.40 5.87
C ARG A 121 -19.49 0.92 5.59
N ASN A 122 -20.11 0.64 4.46
CA ASN A 122 -20.34 -0.68 3.92
C ASN A 122 -20.22 -0.64 2.39
N VAL A 123 -19.97 -1.78 1.79
CA VAL A 123 -19.82 -1.90 0.33
C VAL A 123 -21.12 -2.33 -0.32
N LEU A 124 -21.75 -3.34 0.26
CA LEU A 124 -22.97 -3.96 -0.25
C LEU A 124 -24.04 -3.91 0.83
N THR A 125 -25.30 -3.95 0.41
CA THR A 125 -26.40 -4.40 1.27
C THR A 125 -26.64 -5.88 1.04
N PHE A 126 -27.35 -6.54 1.96
CA PHE A 126 -27.72 -7.95 1.80
C PHE A 126 -28.44 -8.22 0.46
N SER A 127 -29.39 -7.35 0.08
CA SER A 127 -30.11 -7.47 -1.19
C SER A 127 -29.19 -7.42 -2.40
N ILE A 128 -28.18 -6.54 -2.40
CA ILE A 128 -27.19 -6.45 -3.48
C ILE A 128 -26.31 -7.71 -3.49
N ALA A 129 -25.84 -8.15 -2.31
CA ALA A 129 -24.98 -9.32 -2.18
C ALA A 129 -25.60 -10.59 -2.78
N LYS A 130 -26.93 -10.77 -2.65
CA LYS A 130 -27.66 -11.89 -3.27
C LYS A 130 -27.62 -11.91 -4.80
N THR A 131 -27.35 -10.77 -5.44
CA THR A 131 -27.36 -10.66 -6.90
C THR A 131 -26.00 -11.00 -7.52
N LEU A 132 -24.93 -11.00 -6.71
CA LEU A 132 -23.53 -11.16 -7.12
C LEU A 132 -23.12 -12.63 -7.32
N VAL A 133 -23.96 -13.43 -7.95
CA VAL A 133 -23.74 -14.88 -8.12
C VAL A 133 -22.60 -15.20 -9.09
N ARG A 134 -22.31 -14.29 -10.04
CA ARG A 134 -21.26 -14.39 -11.07
C ARG A 134 -19.94 -13.72 -10.68
N LEU A 135 -19.86 -13.14 -9.48
CA LEU A 135 -18.68 -12.42 -9.03
C LEU A 135 -17.53 -13.40 -8.84
N ARG A 136 -16.39 -13.15 -9.51
CA ARG A 136 -15.18 -13.99 -9.50
C ARG A 136 -14.06 -13.40 -8.66
N GLU A 137 -13.94 -12.08 -8.69
CA GLU A 137 -12.98 -11.33 -7.89
C GLU A 137 -13.64 -10.19 -7.13
N MET A 138 -13.36 -10.12 -5.83
CA MET A 138 -13.71 -8.98 -4.98
C MET A 138 -12.44 -8.48 -4.29
N LYS A 139 -12.07 -7.22 -4.55
CA LYS A 139 -10.93 -6.55 -3.93
C LYS A 139 -11.37 -5.26 -3.24
N ILE A 140 -11.07 -5.14 -1.96
CA ILE A 140 -11.38 -3.95 -1.16
C ILE A 140 -10.12 -3.56 -0.39
N GLU A 141 -9.63 -2.35 -0.67
CA GLU A 141 -8.31 -1.90 -0.22
C GLU A 141 -8.35 -0.50 0.39
N ALA A 142 -7.67 -0.34 1.53
CA ALA A 142 -7.36 0.96 2.15
C ALA A 142 -8.57 1.89 2.31
N CYS A 143 -9.73 1.35 2.70
CA CYS A 143 -10.94 2.11 3.00
C CYS A 143 -11.16 2.19 4.51
N GLU A 144 -10.98 3.37 5.10
CA GLU A 144 -10.85 3.52 6.56
C GLU A 144 -12.15 3.31 7.36
N MET A 145 -13.30 3.71 6.83
CA MET A 145 -14.57 3.71 7.59
C MET A 145 -15.42 2.45 7.41
N ILE A 146 -14.98 1.49 6.58
CA ILE A 146 -15.74 0.27 6.33
C ILE A 146 -15.75 -0.60 7.59
N THR A 147 -16.92 -0.77 8.20
CA THR A 147 -17.10 -1.61 9.40
C THR A 147 -17.57 -3.01 9.06
N GLU A 148 -18.30 -3.16 7.95
CA GLU A 148 -18.70 -4.45 7.38
C GLU A 148 -18.76 -4.37 5.86
N ILE A 149 -18.47 -5.48 5.16
CA ILE A 149 -18.52 -5.49 3.69
C ILE A 149 -19.98 -5.53 3.22
N VAL A 150 -20.76 -6.44 3.79
CA VAL A 150 -22.19 -6.59 3.55
C VAL A 150 -22.95 -6.09 4.78
N LEU A 151 -23.75 -5.05 4.61
CA LEU A 151 -24.64 -4.52 5.63
C LEU A 151 -25.73 -5.54 5.95
N ALA A 152 -25.91 -5.84 7.24
CA ALA A 152 -27.00 -6.68 7.72
C ALA A 152 -28.36 -6.01 7.48
N ASP A 153 -29.37 -6.77 7.08
CA ASP A 153 -30.74 -6.26 7.00
C ASP A 153 -31.33 -6.12 8.41
N ASP A 154 -32.10 -5.04 8.61
CA ASP A 154 -32.83 -4.79 9.85
C ASP A 154 -33.95 -5.84 10.13
N ASP A 155 -34.38 -6.60 9.11
CA ASP A 155 -35.48 -7.59 9.17
C ASP A 155 -35.08 -8.99 9.71
N ALA A 156 -33.98 -9.08 10.48
CA ALA A 156 -33.46 -10.35 11.00
C ALA A 156 -34.39 -11.08 12.00
N ASP A 157 -35.45 -10.41 12.49
CA ASP A 157 -36.42 -10.95 13.45
C ASP A 157 -37.68 -11.57 12.82
N HIS A 158 -37.85 -11.51 11.49
CA HIS A 158 -38.98 -12.16 10.81
C HIS A 158 -38.70 -13.64 10.52
N ASP A 159 -39.50 -14.55 11.09
CA ASP A 159 -39.35 -16.02 10.96
C ASP A 159 -39.32 -16.55 9.51
N ALA A 160 -39.86 -15.82 8.53
CA ALA A 160 -39.88 -16.21 7.13
C ALA A 160 -38.54 -15.96 6.38
N ALA A 161 -37.62 -15.17 6.95
CA ALA A 161 -36.35 -14.77 6.31
C ALA A 161 -35.11 -15.46 6.91
N LYS A 162 -35.30 -16.45 7.80
CA LYS A 162 -34.21 -17.19 8.46
C LYS A 162 -33.49 -18.18 7.53
N ASP A 163 -34.17 -18.64 6.47
CA ASP A 163 -33.63 -19.61 5.51
C ASP A 163 -32.96 -18.95 4.29
N GLU A 164 -32.92 -17.62 4.22
CA GLU A 164 -32.25 -16.93 3.11
C GLU A 164 -30.73 -17.00 3.23
N VAL A 165 -30.09 -17.50 2.19
CA VAL A 165 -28.62 -17.67 2.10
C VAL A 165 -28.05 -16.70 1.09
N ILE A 166 -26.93 -16.06 1.41
CA ILE A 166 -26.11 -15.37 0.39
C ILE A 166 -25.09 -16.37 -0.16
N ALA A 167 -25.13 -16.59 -1.48
CA ALA A 167 -24.19 -17.47 -2.16
C ALA A 167 -23.35 -16.69 -3.18
N PHE A 168 -22.04 -16.64 -2.95
CA PHE A 168 -21.05 -16.12 -3.90
C PHE A 168 -20.50 -17.31 -4.72
N SER A 169 -21.31 -17.79 -5.67
CA SER A 169 -21.11 -19.08 -6.34
C SER A 169 -19.84 -19.19 -7.18
N GLU A 170 -19.46 -18.12 -7.87
CA GLU A 170 -18.27 -18.09 -8.75
C GLU A 170 -17.07 -17.36 -8.12
N LEU A 171 -17.14 -16.95 -6.85
CA LEU A 171 -16.10 -16.12 -6.25
C LEU A 171 -14.86 -16.95 -5.94
N ASN A 172 -13.83 -16.79 -6.76
CA ASN A 172 -12.57 -17.52 -6.67
C ASN A 172 -11.57 -16.79 -5.76
N GLU A 173 -11.58 -15.46 -5.79
CA GLU A 173 -10.62 -14.63 -5.07
C GLU A 173 -11.29 -13.47 -4.31
N LEU A 174 -11.00 -13.41 -3.01
CA LEU A 174 -11.43 -12.32 -2.12
C LEU A 174 -10.21 -11.69 -1.44
N LYS A 175 -10.01 -10.40 -1.66
CA LYS A 175 -8.90 -9.60 -1.09
C LYS A 175 -9.46 -8.49 -0.21
N LEU A 176 -9.16 -8.55 1.08
CA LEU A 176 -9.48 -7.53 2.08
C LEU A 176 -8.16 -6.98 2.63
N LEU A 177 -7.87 -5.73 2.32
CA LEU A 177 -6.52 -5.18 2.45
C LEU A 177 -6.56 -3.85 3.20
N ASN A 178 -5.82 -3.74 4.29
CA ASN A 178 -5.67 -2.49 5.05
C ASN A 178 -7.02 -1.86 5.46
N LEU A 179 -7.98 -2.69 5.91
CA LEU A 179 -9.30 -2.26 6.36
C LEU A 179 -9.34 -2.21 7.89
N LYS A 180 -8.81 -1.12 8.46
CA LYS A 180 -8.56 -1.00 9.90
C LYS A 180 -9.83 -1.06 10.75
N SER A 181 -10.94 -0.51 10.26
CA SER A 181 -12.23 -0.48 10.97
C SER A 181 -13.12 -1.70 10.72
N LEU A 182 -12.73 -2.59 9.81
CA LEU A 182 -13.54 -3.74 9.42
C LEU A 182 -13.68 -4.69 10.60
N GLY A 183 -14.91 -4.88 11.09
CA GLY A 183 -15.22 -5.80 12.18
C GLY A 183 -15.56 -7.21 11.71
N SER A 184 -16.25 -7.32 10.57
CA SER A 184 -16.64 -8.60 9.94
C SER A 184 -16.95 -8.43 8.46
N PHE A 185 -16.90 -9.51 7.67
CA PHE A 185 -17.38 -9.48 6.29
C PHE A 185 -18.90 -9.25 6.24
N TYR A 186 -19.64 -9.93 7.13
CA TYR A 186 -21.08 -9.80 7.29
C TYR A 186 -21.47 -9.97 8.76
N SER A 187 -22.13 -8.98 9.35
CA SER A 187 -22.48 -9.03 10.77
C SER A 187 -23.81 -9.76 11.07
N GLY A 188 -24.60 -10.09 10.05
CA GLY A 188 -25.88 -10.77 10.19
C GLY A 188 -25.77 -12.28 10.48
N ASN A 189 -26.88 -12.86 10.97
CA ASN A 189 -26.94 -14.27 11.39
C ASN A 189 -27.37 -15.25 10.27
N ARG A 190 -27.64 -14.75 9.05
CA ARG A 190 -27.98 -15.58 7.89
C ARG A 190 -26.75 -16.28 7.31
N ALA A 191 -26.95 -17.41 6.64
CA ALA A 191 -25.84 -18.22 6.14
C ALA A 191 -25.13 -17.58 4.92
N LEU A 192 -23.80 -17.75 4.85
CA LEU A 192 -22.96 -17.38 3.72
C LEU A 192 -22.33 -18.63 3.09
N ASN A 193 -22.37 -18.72 1.76
CA ASN A 193 -21.78 -19.81 1.01
C ASN A 193 -20.79 -19.30 -0.04
N PHE A 194 -19.58 -19.86 -0.04
CA PHE A 194 -18.48 -19.56 -0.95
C PHE A 194 -17.95 -20.87 -1.57
N PRO A 195 -18.71 -21.52 -2.46
CA PRO A 195 -18.40 -22.85 -2.95
C PRO A 195 -17.10 -22.93 -3.78
N SER A 196 -16.71 -21.84 -4.46
CA SER A 196 -15.55 -21.78 -5.36
C SER A 196 -14.38 -20.96 -4.83
N LEU A 197 -14.43 -20.50 -3.57
CA LEU A 197 -13.41 -19.61 -3.02
C LEU A 197 -12.09 -20.35 -2.77
N GLU A 198 -11.12 -20.13 -3.65
CA GLU A 198 -9.79 -20.73 -3.60
C GLU A 198 -8.80 -19.87 -2.83
N ARG A 199 -8.88 -18.54 -3.00
CA ARG A 199 -7.94 -17.60 -2.40
C ARG A 199 -8.66 -16.52 -1.60
N LEU A 200 -8.38 -16.52 -0.30
CA LEU A 200 -8.76 -15.45 0.60
C LEU A 200 -7.50 -14.78 1.14
N LEU A 201 -7.34 -13.49 0.86
CA LEU A 201 -6.28 -12.64 1.40
C LEU A 201 -6.90 -11.63 2.36
N VAL A 202 -6.52 -11.73 3.64
CA VAL A 202 -6.89 -10.76 4.68
C VAL A 202 -5.61 -10.17 5.25
N ASP A 203 -5.22 -9.02 4.72
CA ASP A 203 -4.03 -8.30 5.18
C ASP A 203 -4.41 -7.03 5.93
N ASP A 204 -3.76 -6.83 7.06
CA ASP A 204 -3.86 -5.63 7.88
C ASP A 204 -5.30 -5.15 8.25
N CYS A 205 -6.24 -6.09 8.40
CA CYS A 205 -7.62 -5.87 8.85
C CYS A 205 -7.76 -6.11 10.37
N THR A 206 -7.13 -5.25 11.17
CA THR A 206 -6.84 -5.52 12.60
C THR A 206 -8.06 -5.64 13.51
N ASN A 207 -9.20 -5.00 13.17
CA ASN A 207 -10.42 -5.07 13.98
C ASN A 207 -11.35 -6.24 13.61
N MET A 208 -11.00 -7.02 12.57
CA MET A 208 -11.88 -8.07 12.05
C MET A 208 -11.84 -9.27 12.99
N LYS A 209 -12.87 -9.46 13.82
CA LYS A 209 -12.85 -10.53 14.83
C LYS A 209 -13.34 -11.86 14.27
N ILE A 210 -14.33 -11.78 13.39
CA ILE A 210 -14.99 -12.91 12.75
C ILE A 210 -15.23 -12.57 11.29
N PHE A 211 -15.39 -13.59 10.45
CA PHE A 211 -15.83 -13.40 9.07
C PHE A 211 -17.34 -13.16 9.02
N SER A 212 -18.14 -14.03 9.62
CA SER A 212 -19.60 -13.90 9.71
C SER A 212 -20.16 -14.45 11.01
N ARG A 213 -21.34 -13.97 11.45
CA ARG A 213 -22.05 -14.55 12.60
C ARG A 213 -22.89 -15.77 12.23
N GLY A 214 -23.51 -15.76 11.04
CA GLY A 214 -24.27 -16.89 10.51
C GLY A 214 -23.40 -18.06 10.06
N GLU A 215 -24.07 -19.16 9.70
CA GLU A 215 -23.42 -20.38 9.19
C GLU A 215 -22.58 -20.07 7.94
N LEU A 216 -21.35 -20.57 7.90
CA LEU A 216 -20.39 -20.26 6.85
C LEU A 216 -19.91 -21.55 6.18
N SER A 217 -20.07 -21.63 4.87
CA SER A 217 -19.57 -22.74 4.06
C SER A 217 -18.50 -22.26 3.08
N THR A 218 -17.28 -22.79 3.20
CA THR A 218 -16.13 -22.52 2.31
C THR A 218 -15.44 -23.85 1.96
N PRO A 219 -16.06 -24.74 1.15
CA PRO A 219 -15.62 -26.12 1.00
C PRO A 219 -14.24 -26.29 0.34
N VAL A 220 -13.85 -25.36 -0.54
CA VAL A 220 -12.57 -25.39 -1.27
C VAL A 220 -11.47 -24.63 -0.52
N LEU A 221 -11.83 -23.66 0.32
CA LEU A 221 -10.87 -22.86 1.05
C LEU A 221 -10.22 -23.70 2.16
N HIS A 222 -8.90 -23.85 2.10
CA HIS A 222 -8.13 -24.62 3.10
C HIS A 222 -7.04 -23.80 3.79
N LYS A 223 -6.85 -22.55 3.37
CA LYS A 223 -5.84 -21.62 3.91
C LYS A 223 -6.23 -20.18 3.60
N VAL A 224 -5.90 -19.28 4.52
CA VAL A 224 -6.08 -17.83 4.37
C VAL A 224 -4.70 -17.19 4.28
N GLN A 225 -4.46 -16.36 3.27
CA GLN A 225 -3.25 -15.55 3.17
C GLN A 225 -3.40 -14.34 4.10
N LEU A 226 -2.40 -14.07 4.94
CA LEU A 226 -2.51 -13.09 6.03
C LEU A 226 -1.63 -11.85 5.84
N ASN A 227 -0.87 -11.83 4.76
CA ASN A 227 0.06 -10.80 4.40
C ASN A 227 0.15 -10.72 2.87
N MET A 228 -0.08 -9.54 2.31
CA MET A 228 -0.01 -9.30 0.87
C MET A 228 1.44 -9.41 0.36
N TRP A 229 2.41 -9.01 1.18
CA TRP A 229 3.83 -8.97 0.83
C TRP A 229 4.59 -10.26 1.16
N ASP A 230 3.95 -11.22 1.83
CA ASP A 230 4.50 -12.54 2.14
C ASP A 230 3.49 -13.65 1.78
N GLU A 231 3.58 -14.12 0.54
CA GLU A 231 2.77 -15.24 0.01
C GLU A 231 3.04 -16.58 0.71
N ALA A 232 3.99 -16.68 1.65
CA ALA A 232 4.16 -17.87 2.49
C ALA A 232 3.42 -17.75 3.84
N CYS A 233 2.86 -16.58 4.17
CA CYS A 233 2.14 -16.34 5.41
C CYS A 233 0.67 -16.80 5.29
N TRP A 234 0.45 -18.07 5.56
CA TRP A 234 -0.87 -18.71 5.56
C TRP A 234 -1.34 -19.05 6.98
N GLY A 235 -2.65 -18.97 7.22
CA GLY A 235 -3.29 -19.45 8.44
C GLY A 235 -4.50 -20.34 8.13
N TRP A 236 -4.70 -21.38 8.94
CA TRP A 236 -5.93 -22.16 8.96
C TRP A 236 -6.08 -22.87 10.31
N LYS A 237 -7.25 -22.76 10.94
CA LYS A 237 -7.60 -23.48 12.17
C LYS A 237 -9.10 -23.66 12.30
N GLU A 238 -9.57 -24.91 12.18
CA GLU A 238 -10.92 -25.37 12.56
C GLU A 238 -12.10 -24.61 11.92
N GLY A 239 -11.85 -23.69 10.97
CA GLY A 239 -12.84 -22.84 10.32
C GLY A 239 -12.32 -21.43 10.05
N LEU A 240 -13.00 -20.67 9.20
CA LEU A 240 -12.55 -19.33 8.80
C LEU A 240 -12.62 -18.32 9.95
N ASN A 241 -13.70 -18.32 10.75
CA ASN A 241 -13.86 -17.44 11.91
C ASN A 241 -12.74 -17.63 12.94
N THR A 242 -12.48 -18.87 13.33
CA THR A 242 -11.41 -19.23 14.28
C THR A 242 -10.01 -18.94 13.73
N THR A 243 -9.82 -19.08 12.42
CA THR A 243 -8.57 -18.70 11.75
C THR A 243 -8.33 -17.19 11.88
N ILE A 244 -9.32 -16.37 11.54
CA ILE A 244 -9.22 -14.89 11.61
C ILE A 244 -8.97 -14.44 13.06
N GLU A 245 -9.73 -14.97 14.02
CA GLU A 245 -9.57 -14.63 15.43
C GLU A 245 -8.16 -14.94 15.94
N GLN A 246 -7.64 -16.14 15.63
CA GLN A 246 -6.30 -16.53 16.10
C GLN A 246 -5.19 -15.77 15.42
N VAL A 247 -5.32 -15.46 14.13
CA VAL A 247 -4.35 -14.63 13.45
C VAL A 247 -4.29 -13.26 14.08
N ASN A 248 -5.44 -12.68 14.45
CA ASN A 248 -5.46 -11.40 15.11
C ASN A 248 -4.93 -11.47 16.54
N LEU A 249 -5.22 -12.52 17.30
CA LEU A 249 -4.59 -12.76 18.60
C LEU A 249 -3.07 -12.97 18.51
N GLN A 250 -2.59 -13.67 17.47
CA GLN A 250 -1.16 -13.89 17.22
C GLN A 250 -0.47 -12.61 16.75
N LYS A 251 -1.09 -11.83 15.86
CA LYS A 251 -0.61 -10.50 15.43
C LYS A 251 -0.57 -9.55 16.62
N GLU A 252 -1.59 -9.54 17.49
CA GLU A 252 -1.55 -8.79 18.75
C GLU A 252 -0.43 -9.27 19.68
N SER A 253 -0.21 -10.60 19.77
CA SER A 253 0.90 -11.15 20.56
C SER A 253 2.28 -10.83 19.95
N PHE A 254 2.38 -10.71 18.63
CA PHE A 254 3.60 -10.37 17.92
C PHE A 254 3.86 -8.86 17.99
N LEU A 255 2.82 -8.02 17.87
CA LEU A 255 2.86 -6.59 18.15
C LEU A 255 3.22 -6.35 19.62
N LYS A 256 2.68 -7.15 20.56
CA LYS A 256 3.12 -7.18 21.96
C LYS A 256 4.59 -7.60 22.08
N LYS A 257 5.04 -8.68 21.45
CA LYS A 257 6.46 -9.11 21.45
C LYS A 257 7.41 -8.11 20.79
N ARG A 258 6.92 -7.32 19.83
CA ARG A 258 7.67 -6.22 19.19
C ARG A 258 7.69 -4.95 20.08
N ARG A 259 6.64 -4.76 20.89
CA ARG A 259 6.62 -3.80 22.02
C ARG A 259 7.44 -4.28 23.23
N GLU A 260 7.63 -5.60 23.37
CA GLU A 260 8.36 -6.29 24.46
C GLU A 260 9.77 -6.75 24.03
N ALA A 261 10.30 -6.29 22.89
CA ALA A 261 11.72 -6.49 22.57
C ALA A 261 12.57 -5.94 23.74
N PRO A 262 13.65 -6.63 24.15
CA PRO A 262 14.25 -6.43 25.46
C PRO A 262 14.72 -4.97 25.63
N PRO A 263 14.32 -4.29 26.73
CA PRO A 263 14.79 -2.95 26.99
C PRO A 263 16.28 -3.02 27.32
N SER A 264 17.11 -2.53 26.42
CA SER A 264 18.47 -2.11 26.77
C SER A 264 18.38 -0.75 27.48
N GLN A 265 17.63 -0.72 28.58
CA GLN A 265 17.64 0.34 29.58
C GLN A 265 18.31 -0.24 30.83
N GLN A 266 19.63 -0.16 30.89
CA GLN A 266 20.23 0.08 32.19
C GLN A 266 19.99 1.56 32.49
N PHE A 267 19.04 1.87 33.37
CA PHE A 267 19.35 2.30 34.73
C PHE A 267 18.10 2.71 35.53
N LEU A 268 18.20 2.43 36.84
CA LEU A 268 17.35 2.83 37.97
C LEU A 268 16.00 2.10 38.10
N SER A 269 16.10 0.82 38.46
CA SER A 269 15.01 0.12 39.14
C SER A 269 14.73 0.77 40.51
N PHE A 270 13.61 1.46 40.63
CA PHE A 270 12.81 1.35 41.85
C PHE A 270 11.71 0.32 41.57
N ALA A 271 11.50 -0.56 42.54
CA ALA A 271 10.73 -1.79 42.43
C ALA A 271 9.35 -1.64 41.74
N PRO A 272 8.86 -2.68 41.03
CA PRO A 272 7.51 -2.68 40.49
C PRO A 272 6.48 -2.62 41.64
N ALA A 273 5.62 -1.60 41.62
CA ALA A 273 4.48 -1.51 42.52
C ALA A 273 3.47 -2.64 42.20
N PRO A 274 2.78 -3.20 43.21
CA PRO A 274 1.90 -4.35 43.03
C PRO A 274 0.68 -4.03 42.15
N ASN A 275 0.21 -5.03 41.41
CA ASN A 275 -1.04 -5.01 40.65
C ASN A 275 -2.20 -4.52 41.53
N LEU A 276 -2.74 -3.32 41.25
CA LEU A 276 -3.95 -2.85 41.94
C LEU A 276 -5.18 -3.62 41.46
N ASN A 277 -5.87 -4.23 42.42
CA ASN A 277 -7.11 -4.98 42.27
C ASN A 277 -8.28 -4.07 41.82
N LEU A 278 -9.28 -4.61 41.12
CA LEU A 278 -10.40 -3.83 40.54
C LEU A 278 -11.20 -3.05 41.62
N GLN A 279 -11.33 -3.63 42.81
CA GLN A 279 -11.99 -3.03 43.98
C GLN A 279 -11.28 -1.74 44.46
N THR A 280 -9.95 -1.76 44.48
CA THR A 280 -9.12 -0.63 44.93
C THR A 280 -9.12 0.51 43.91
N ARG A 281 -9.33 0.20 42.61
CA ARG A 281 -9.40 1.20 41.53
C ARG A 281 -10.65 2.08 41.61
N LEU A 282 -11.79 1.51 42.01
CA LEU A 282 -13.05 2.23 42.19
C LEU A 282 -13.00 3.24 43.36
N GLU A 283 -12.16 2.99 44.36
CA GLU A 283 -11.96 3.90 45.50
C GLU A 283 -10.89 4.97 45.23
N ILE A 284 -9.86 4.63 44.45
CA ILE A 284 -8.69 5.49 44.25
C ILE A 284 -8.91 6.53 43.13
N LEU A 285 -9.64 6.19 42.05
CA LEU A 285 -9.83 7.11 40.93
C LEU A 285 -10.52 8.43 41.33
N PRO A 286 -11.62 8.44 42.12
CA PRO A 286 -12.22 9.69 42.59
C PRO A 286 -11.28 10.54 43.46
N ALA A 287 -10.46 9.90 44.30
CA ALA A 287 -9.47 10.58 45.13
C ALA A 287 -8.34 11.20 44.29
N MET A 288 -7.87 10.50 43.25
CA MET A 288 -6.89 11.03 42.30
C MET A 288 -7.44 12.21 41.52
N VAL A 289 -8.69 12.13 41.03
CA VAL A 289 -9.37 13.25 40.37
C VAL A 289 -9.41 14.45 41.32
N ALA A 290 -9.86 14.26 42.56
CA ALA A 290 -9.89 15.33 43.57
C ALA A 290 -8.50 15.92 43.84
N GLY A 291 -7.44 15.10 43.87
CA GLY A 291 -6.06 15.57 44.04
C GLY A 291 -5.57 16.44 42.88
N VAL A 292 -5.86 16.06 41.63
CA VAL A 292 -5.54 16.87 40.44
C VAL A 292 -6.30 18.22 40.44
N TRP A 293 -7.54 18.23 40.90
CA TRP A 293 -8.35 19.46 41.00
C TRP A 293 -8.11 20.26 42.28
N SER A 294 -7.29 19.77 43.21
CA SER A 294 -6.94 20.51 44.42
C SER A 294 -6.05 21.72 44.10
N ASP A 295 -5.93 22.64 45.05
CA ASP A 295 -4.98 23.77 45.00
C ASP A 295 -3.66 23.46 45.72
N ASP A 296 -3.52 22.27 46.32
CA ASP A 296 -2.31 21.84 47.02
C ASP A 296 -1.30 21.22 46.04
N ASN A 297 -0.12 21.84 45.93
CA ASN A 297 0.93 21.38 45.01
C ASN A 297 1.34 19.92 45.24
N ASN A 298 1.40 19.45 46.49
CA ASN A 298 1.81 18.07 46.77
C ASN A 298 0.71 17.08 46.36
N LEU A 299 -0.56 17.41 46.61
CA LEU A 299 -1.69 16.59 46.18
C LEU A 299 -1.82 16.55 44.64
N GLN A 300 -1.59 17.68 43.96
CA GLN A 300 -1.53 17.74 42.50
C GLN A 300 -0.43 16.82 41.96
N LEU A 301 0.78 16.88 42.52
CA LEU A 301 1.89 16.04 42.10
C LEU A 301 1.60 14.57 42.37
N GLU A 302 1.21 14.22 43.60
CA GLU A 302 0.93 12.83 43.99
C GLU A 302 -0.14 12.21 43.09
N ALA A 303 -1.25 12.92 42.87
CA ALA A 303 -2.32 12.43 42.02
C ALA A 303 -1.89 12.29 40.56
N THR A 304 -1.12 13.24 40.01
CA THR A 304 -0.59 13.17 38.64
C THR A 304 0.41 12.02 38.47
N THR A 305 1.29 11.80 39.45
CA THR A 305 2.20 10.66 39.51
C THR A 305 1.43 9.34 39.49
N GLN A 306 0.33 9.26 40.26
CA GLN A 306 -0.53 8.08 40.30
C GLN A 306 -1.22 7.87 38.95
N PHE A 307 -1.78 8.91 38.33
CA PHE A 307 -2.40 8.83 36.98
C PHE A 307 -1.42 8.27 35.96
N ARG A 308 -0.21 8.86 35.91
CA ARG A 308 0.86 8.37 35.06
C ARG A 308 1.14 6.88 35.28
N LYS A 309 1.33 6.45 36.54
CA LYS A 309 1.63 5.04 36.88
C LYS A 309 0.51 4.09 36.49
N VAL A 310 -0.75 4.50 36.63
CA VAL A 310 -1.92 3.69 36.25
C VAL A 310 -1.94 3.47 34.74
N ILE A 311 -1.65 4.51 33.95
CA ILE A 311 -1.69 4.45 32.49
C ILE A 311 -0.45 3.79 31.89
N SER A 312 0.71 3.84 32.56
CA SER A 312 1.96 3.22 32.08
C SER A 312 1.89 1.70 31.88
N ASN A 313 0.88 1.00 32.41
CA ASN A 313 0.73 -0.46 32.27
C ASN A 313 -0.05 -0.92 31.01
N GLU A 314 -0.19 -0.05 29.99
CA GLU A 314 -0.70 -0.33 28.64
C GLU A 314 -2.01 -1.15 28.52
N ARG A 315 -2.89 -1.16 29.54
CA ARG A 315 -4.23 -1.74 29.37
C ARG A 315 -5.16 -0.65 28.84
N ARG A 316 -5.57 -0.75 27.57
CA ARG A 316 -6.46 0.20 26.87
C ARG A 316 -7.65 0.74 27.70
N PRO A 317 -8.38 -0.08 28.50
CA PRO A 317 -9.48 0.43 29.34
C PRO A 317 -9.08 1.55 30.30
N GLN A 318 -7.81 1.56 30.76
CA GLN A 318 -7.32 2.55 31.72
C GLN A 318 -7.12 3.94 31.10
N ILE A 319 -6.87 4.04 29.79
CA ILE A 319 -6.72 5.35 29.12
C ILE A 319 -8.10 6.00 28.97
N GLU A 320 -9.10 5.22 28.54
CA GLU A 320 -10.47 5.70 28.36
C GLU A 320 -11.10 6.16 29.68
N GLU A 321 -10.91 5.40 30.77
CA GLU A 321 -11.37 5.77 32.11
C GLU A 321 -10.77 7.12 32.57
N VAL A 322 -9.47 7.35 32.32
CA VAL A 322 -8.84 8.62 32.68
C VAL A 322 -9.38 9.77 31.85
N ILE A 323 -9.61 9.58 30.55
CA ILE A 323 -10.24 10.60 29.71
C ILE A 323 -11.66 10.92 30.20
N GLN A 324 -12.46 9.88 30.50
CA GLN A 324 -13.84 10.03 30.98
C GLN A 324 -13.91 10.73 32.35
N SER A 325 -12.86 10.63 33.17
CA SER A 325 -12.77 11.32 34.46
C SER A 325 -12.59 12.86 34.33
N GLY A 326 -12.36 13.38 33.13
CA GLY A 326 -12.30 14.81 32.87
C GLY A 326 -11.02 15.52 33.34
N VAL A 327 -9.97 14.78 33.69
CA VAL A 327 -8.71 15.35 34.22
C VAL A 327 -7.78 15.91 33.15
N VAL A 328 -7.96 15.54 31.87
CA VAL A 328 -7.07 15.94 30.76
C VAL A 328 -6.86 17.46 30.67
N PRO A 329 -7.89 18.33 30.66
CA PRO A 329 -7.68 19.78 30.62
C PRO A 329 -6.80 20.28 31.77
N ARG A 330 -7.00 19.75 32.99
CA ARG A 330 -6.22 20.14 34.16
C ARG A 330 -4.77 19.66 34.08
N ILE A 331 -4.54 18.46 33.55
CA ILE A 331 -3.17 17.96 33.28
C ILE A 331 -2.49 18.80 32.20
N VAL A 332 -3.22 19.29 31.20
CA VAL A 332 -2.69 20.23 30.21
C VAL A 332 -2.30 21.57 30.85
N GLU A 333 -3.08 22.09 31.80
CA GLU A 333 -2.72 23.29 32.58
C GLU A 333 -1.42 23.08 33.38
N PHE A 334 -1.19 21.88 33.93
CA PHE A 334 0.04 21.54 34.65
C PHE A 334 1.29 21.62 33.78
N LEU A 335 1.19 21.46 32.46
CA LEU A 335 2.33 21.68 31.56
C LEU A 335 2.85 23.12 31.60
N MET A 336 2.03 24.09 32.00
CA MET A 336 2.43 25.51 32.07
C MET A 336 3.03 25.92 33.42
N ARG A 337 3.11 25.02 34.40
CA ARG A 337 3.66 25.27 35.73
C ARG A 337 5.19 25.29 35.73
N GLU A 338 5.80 26.30 35.12
CA GLU A 338 7.27 26.47 35.06
C GLU A 338 7.91 26.57 36.45
N ASP A 339 7.13 26.99 37.46
CA ASP A 339 7.51 27.02 38.87
C ASP A 339 7.64 25.61 39.49
N TYR A 340 7.08 24.58 38.85
CA TYR A 340 7.04 23.22 39.37
C TYR A 340 7.42 22.14 38.33
N PRO A 341 8.72 22.00 38.00
CA PRO A 341 9.20 21.11 36.94
C PRO A 341 8.82 19.63 37.12
N GLN A 342 8.73 19.16 38.36
CA GLN A 342 8.37 17.76 38.63
C GLN A 342 6.91 17.47 38.27
N LEU A 343 6.01 18.42 38.50
CA LEU A 343 4.61 18.33 38.10
C LEU A 343 4.48 18.43 36.57
N GLN A 344 5.22 19.33 35.92
CA GLN A 344 5.29 19.43 34.46
C GLN A 344 5.74 18.11 33.83
N PHE A 345 6.78 17.48 34.40
CA PHE A 345 7.30 16.20 33.91
C PHE A 345 6.26 15.08 34.01
N ASP A 346 5.60 14.93 35.16
CA ASP A 346 4.58 13.90 35.35
C ASP A 346 3.34 14.14 34.48
N ALA A 347 2.94 15.40 34.30
CA ALA A 347 1.86 15.79 33.41
C ALA A 347 2.18 15.50 31.94
N ALA A 348 3.38 15.86 31.48
CA ALA A 348 3.83 15.57 30.12
C ALA A 348 3.85 14.06 29.85
N TRP A 349 4.36 13.27 30.80
CA TRP A 349 4.40 11.81 30.65
C TRP A 349 2.98 11.21 30.65
N ALA A 350 2.08 11.66 31.53
CA ALA A 350 0.69 11.19 31.52
C ALA A 350 0.03 11.43 30.15
N LEU A 351 0.20 12.62 29.57
CA LEU A 351 -0.33 12.95 28.24
C LEU A 351 0.35 12.18 27.11
N THR A 352 1.66 11.93 27.19
CA THR A 352 2.39 11.06 26.24
C THR A 352 1.78 9.66 26.18
N ASN A 353 1.43 9.10 27.34
CA ASN A 353 0.80 7.78 27.44
C ASN A 353 -0.66 7.78 26.96
N ILE A 354 -1.38 8.89 27.12
CA ILE A 354 -2.72 9.04 26.53
C ILE A 354 -2.60 9.13 24.99
N ALA A 355 -1.63 9.88 24.48
CA ALA A 355 -1.40 10.07 23.06
C ALA A 355 -0.89 8.81 22.32
N SER A 356 -0.34 7.82 23.04
CA SER A 356 0.04 6.51 22.46
C SER A 356 -1.12 5.51 22.33
N GLY A 357 -2.34 5.91 22.74
CA GLY A 357 -3.57 5.14 22.63
C GLY A 357 -4.14 5.07 21.21
N THR A 358 -5.48 5.15 21.08
CA THR A 358 -6.14 5.24 19.77
C THR A 358 -6.10 6.66 19.21
N SER A 359 -6.44 6.82 17.93
CA SER A 359 -6.58 8.14 17.29
C SER A 359 -7.52 9.08 18.04
N GLU A 360 -8.57 8.55 18.67
CA GLU A 360 -9.51 9.31 19.51
C GLU A 360 -8.85 9.78 20.81
N ASN A 361 -8.04 8.94 21.47
CA ASN A 361 -7.30 9.36 22.66
C ASN A 361 -6.31 10.49 22.32
N THR A 362 -5.57 10.35 21.22
CA THR A 362 -4.65 11.38 20.72
C THR A 362 -5.41 12.67 20.38
N LYS A 363 -6.59 12.56 19.76
CA LYS A 363 -7.46 13.69 19.45
C LYS A 363 -7.88 14.45 20.70
N VAL A 364 -8.19 13.78 21.81
CA VAL A 364 -8.51 14.46 23.08
C VAL A 364 -7.35 15.32 23.57
N VAL A 365 -6.11 14.84 23.48
CA VAL A 365 -4.91 15.62 23.85
C VAL A 365 -4.75 16.85 22.95
N ILE A 366 -5.01 16.69 21.64
CA ILE A 366 -4.98 17.78 20.66
C ILE A 366 -6.07 18.82 20.93
N ASP A 367 -7.32 18.39 21.13
CA ASP A 367 -8.49 19.25 21.28
C ASP A 367 -8.40 20.11 22.57
N HIS A 368 -7.65 19.66 23.58
CA HIS A 368 -7.34 20.43 24.78
C HIS A 368 -6.11 21.35 24.64
N GLY A 369 -5.52 21.47 23.44
CA GLY A 369 -4.47 22.46 23.15
C GLY A 369 -3.08 22.08 23.66
N ALA A 370 -2.77 20.80 23.85
CA ALA A 370 -1.48 20.38 24.39
C ALA A 370 -0.31 20.54 23.39
N VAL A 371 -0.56 20.49 22.08
CA VAL A 371 0.50 20.49 21.04
C VAL A 371 1.38 21.76 21.06
N PRO A 372 0.82 22.99 21.02
CA PRO A 372 1.63 24.21 21.13
C PRO A 372 2.45 24.28 22.43
N ILE A 373 1.91 23.70 23.51
CA ILE A 373 2.58 23.66 24.82
C ILE A 373 3.77 22.72 24.77
N PHE A 374 3.62 21.52 24.20
CA PHE A 374 4.75 20.61 23.99
C PHE A 374 5.83 21.25 23.13
N VAL A 375 5.47 21.99 22.07
CA VAL A 375 6.44 22.74 21.27
C VAL A 375 7.20 23.76 22.12
N LYS A 376 6.52 24.51 22.99
CA LYS A 376 7.16 25.43 23.95
C LYS A 376 8.08 24.69 24.93
N LEU A 377 7.66 23.52 25.42
CA LEU A 377 8.43 22.72 26.38
C LEU A 377 9.73 22.15 25.79
N LEU A 378 9.90 22.12 24.47
CA LEU A 378 11.19 21.81 23.83
C LEU A 378 12.29 22.83 24.16
N ALA A 379 11.95 24.00 24.70
CA ALA A 379 12.90 24.99 25.21
C ALA A 379 13.09 24.93 26.74
N SER A 380 12.50 23.94 27.43
CA SER A 380 12.61 23.82 28.89
C SER A 380 14.07 23.63 29.35
N PRO A 381 14.48 24.22 30.49
CA PRO A 381 15.81 23.99 31.05
C PRO A 381 16.00 22.53 31.52
N SER A 382 14.92 21.79 31.76
CA SER A 382 14.96 20.39 32.20
C SER A 382 15.06 19.43 31.02
N ASP A 383 16.14 18.64 30.95
CA ASP A 383 16.33 17.59 29.95
C ASP A 383 15.16 16.61 29.91
N ASP A 384 14.66 16.21 31.09
CA ASP A 384 13.62 15.21 31.23
C ASP A 384 12.27 15.72 30.68
N ILE A 385 11.97 17.00 30.88
CA ILE A 385 10.77 17.64 30.32
C ILE A 385 10.89 17.75 28.80
N ARG A 386 12.06 18.15 28.28
CA ARG A 386 12.29 18.20 26.83
C ARG A 386 12.12 16.80 26.21
N GLU A 387 12.65 15.76 26.85
CA GLU A 387 12.56 14.38 26.36
C GLU A 387 11.10 13.90 26.30
N GLN A 388 10.31 14.20 27.34
CA GLN A 388 8.88 13.89 27.34
C GLN A 388 8.09 14.70 26.30
N ALA A 389 8.40 15.98 26.11
CA ALA A 389 7.75 16.81 25.10
C ALA A 389 8.03 16.30 23.68
N VAL A 390 9.27 15.89 23.37
CA VAL A 390 9.61 15.24 22.10
C VAL A 390 8.80 13.95 21.93
N SER A 391 8.75 13.10 22.96
CA SER A 391 8.01 11.83 22.91
C SER A 391 6.50 12.04 22.69
N ALA A 392 5.90 13.02 23.36
CA ALA A 392 4.50 13.39 23.18
C ALA A 392 4.20 13.81 21.73
N LEU A 393 5.02 14.71 21.17
CA LEU A 393 4.89 15.16 19.78
C LEU A 393 5.05 13.99 18.79
N GLY A 394 5.98 13.07 19.06
CA GLY A 394 6.17 11.86 18.27
C GLY A 394 4.96 10.93 18.24
N ASN A 395 4.32 10.72 19.40
CA ASN A 395 3.09 9.92 19.50
C ASN A 395 1.90 10.60 18.81
N VAL A 396 1.78 11.94 18.94
CA VAL A 396 0.77 12.71 18.23
C VAL A 396 0.95 12.60 16.72
N ALA A 397 2.18 12.80 16.22
CA ALA A 397 2.48 12.71 14.79
C ALA A 397 2.25 11.31 14.22
N ALA A 398 2.52 10.24 14.99
CA ALA A 398 2.28 8.86 14.57
C ALA A 398 0.80 8.49 14.46
N GLY A 399 -0.11 9.24 15.07
CA GLY A 399 -1.53 8.86 15.10
C GLY A 399 -2.24 8.96 13.75
N SER A 400 -1.93 9.98 12.93
CA SER A 400 -2.44 10.11 11.56
C SER A 400 -1.68 11.19 10.76
N PRO A 401 -1.74 11.17 9.41
CA PRO A 401 -1.20 12.25 8.58
C PRO A 401 -1.75 13.63 8.97
N ARG A 402 -3.02 13.71 9.37
CA ARG A 402 -3.64 14.97 9.84
C ARG A 402 -3.02 15.49 11.14
N PHE A 403 -2.69 14.61 12.09
CA PHE A 403 -2.07 15.01 13.35
C PHE A 403 -0.60 15.38 13.17
N ARG A 404 0.11 14.66 12.28
CA ARG A 404 1.45 15.04 11.81
C ARG A 404 1.47 16.46 11.25
N ASP A 405 0.56 16.77 10.32
CA ASP A 405 0.51 18.09 9.68
C ASP A 405 0.16 19.19 10.67
N LEU A 406 -0.69 18.90 11.67
CA LEU A 406 -0.93 19.81 12.79
C LEU A 406 0.37 20.10 13.56
N VAL A 407 1.12 19.07 13.97
CA VAL A 407 2.38 19.24 14.68
C VAL A 407 3.39 20.06 13.87
N LEU A 408 3.47 19.84 12.55
CA LEU A 408 4.31 20.64 11.66
C LEU A 408 3.82 22.09 11.56
N SER A 409 2.50 22.32 11.47
CA SER A 409 1.91 23.66 11.39
C SER A 409 2.11 24.49 12.66
N GLU A 410 2.22 23.84 13.82
CA GLU A 410 2.56 24.46 15.12
C GLU A 410 4.07 24.77 15.24
N GLY A 411 4.86 24.58 14.19
CA GLY A 411 6.28 24.94 14.15
C GLY A 411 7.19 24.02 14.97
N ALA A 412 6.76 22.78 15.24
CA ALA A 412 7.50 21.84 16.09
C ALA A 412 8.86 21.42 15.54
N LEU A 413 9.07 21.47 14.22
CA LEU A 413 10.26 20.88 13.59
C LEU A 413 11.55 21.58 14.04
N ILE A 414 11.64 22.91 13.96
CA ILE A 414 12.89 23.60 14.27
C ILE A 414 13.32 23.39 15.74
N PRO A 415 12.43 23.55 16.75
CA PRO A 415 12.76 23.24 18.15
C PRO A 415 13.08 21.76 18.40
N LEU A 416 12.52 20.84 17.60
CA LEU A 416 12.89 19.43 17.66
C LEU A 416 14.32 19.21 17.16
N LEU A 417 14.68 19.81 16.02
CA LEU A 417 16.02 19.68 15.44
C LEU A 417 17.11 20.23 16.37
N THR A 418 16.83 21.26 17.18
CA THR A 418 17.80 21.77 18.17
C THR A 418 18.11 20.77 19.29
N GLN A 419 17.22 19.80 19.53
CA GLN A 419 17.47 18.71 20.50
C GLN A 419 18.48 17.68 19.98
N LEU A 420 18.71 17.63 18.67
CA LEU A 420 19.63 16.70 17.99
C LEU A 420 21.04 17.28 17.85
N ASN A 421 21.52 17.97 18.89
CA ASN A 421 22.88 18.53 18.92
C ASN A 421 23.94 17.49 19.34
N ASN A 422 25.22 17.83 19.18
CA ASN A 422 26.34 16.92 19.47
C ASN A 422 26.38 16.45 20.93
N ASN A 423 25.94 17.31 21.86
CA ASN A 423 25.97 17.06 23.30
C ASN A 423 24.72 16.33 23.82
N ALA A 424 23.73 16.07 22.97
CA ALA A 424 22.51 15.39 23.36
C ALA A 424 22.78 13.96 23.82
N LYS A 425 22.13 13.57 24.93
CA LYS A 425 22.14 12.19 25.45
C LYS A 425 21.61 11.21 24.39
N LEU A 426 22.02 9.96 24.49
CA LEU A 426 21.59 8.92 23.55
C LEU A 426 20.07 8.71 23.57
N SER A 427 19.43 8.77 24.76
CA SER A 427 17.96 8.68 24.92
C SER A 427 17.25 9.75 24.09
N MET A 428 17.66 11.01 24.25
CA MET A 428 17.15 12.14 23.48
C MET A 428 17.37 11.94 21.98
N LYS A 429 18.56 11.50 21.54
CA LYS A 429 18.84 11.26 20.11
C LYS A 429 17.90 10.21 19.52
N ARG A 430 17.67 9.10 20.22
CA ARG A 430 16.74 8.04 19.80
C ARG A 430 15.32 8.57 19.66
N ILE A 431 14.79 9.19 20.72
CA ILE A 431 13.40 9.66 20.75
C ILE A 431 13.16 10.79 19.74
N ALA A 432 14.11 11.73 19.61
CA ALA A 432 14.01 12.82 18.64
C ALA A 432 14.15 12.33 17.19
N THR A 433 15.00 11.33 16.92
CA THR A 433 15.11 10.75 15.57
C THR A 433 13.84 9.98 15.21
N ARG A 434 13.27 9.20 16.14
CA ARG A 434 11.97 8.54 15.95
C ARG A 434 10.84 9.54 15.67
N THR A 435 10.80 10.62 16.45
CA THR A 435 9.82 11.69 16.26
C THR A 435 9.98 12.35 14.89
N LEU A 436 11.22 12.58 14.46
CA LEU A 436 11.53 13.12 13.15
C LEU A 436 11.08 12.18 12.02
N ALA A 437 11.24 10.86 12.18
CA ALA A 437 10.74 9.87 11.23
C ALA A 437 9.21 9.92 11.11
N ASN A 438 8.49 9.98 12.23
CA ASN A 438 7.02 10.11 12.23
C ASN A 438 6.56 11.41 11.55
N LEU A 439 7.31 12.50 11.69
CA LEU A 439 7.03 13.77 11.01
C LEU A 439 7.24 13.71 9.49
N CYS A 440 8.03 12.75 9.01
CA CYS A 440 8.26 12.51 7.59
C CYS A 440 7.32 11.42 7.02
N GLU A 441 6.69 10.63 7.87
CA GLU A 441 5.91 9.45 7.49
C GLU A 441 4.48 9.80 7.06
N GLY A 442 3.87 8.95 6.24
CA GLY A 442 2.43 8.94 5.98
C GLY A 442 2.03 9.27 4.53
N LYS A 443 0.81 8.86 4.16
CA LYS A 443 0.16 9.21 2.89
C LYS A 443 -1.17 9.92 3.21
N PRO A 444 -1.43 11.14 2.70
CA PRO A 444 -0.54 11.94 1.84
C PRO A 444 0.76 12.35 2.55
N GLN A 445 1.82 12.51 1.76
CA GLN A 445 3.14 12.90 2.24
C GLN A 445 3.14 14.34 2.77
N PRO A 446 3.98 14.68 3.77
CA PRO A 446 4.09 16.05 4.23
C PRO A 446 4.64 16.97 3.13
N ILE A 447 4.36 18.27 3.25
CA ILE A 447 4.87 19.30 2.35
C ILE A 447 6.38 19.35 2.48
N LEU A 448 7.10 19.23 1.35
CA LEU A 448 8.55 19.13 1.34
C LEU A 448 9.21 20.31 2.06
N ASP A 449 8.76 21.54 1.83
CA ASP A 449 9.36 22.73 2.45
C ASP A 449 9.24 22.76 3.98
N GLN A 450 8.19 22.14 4.53
CA GLN A 450 8.04 22.03 5.99
C GLN A 450 9.05 21.07 6.59
N VAL A 451 9.39 19.98 5.89
CA VAL A 451 10.31 18.93 6.40
C VAL A 451 11.74 19.05 5.87
N ARG A 452 11.99 19.89 4.86
CA ARG A 452 13.32 20.13 4.26
C ARG A 452 14.41 20.47 5.29
N PRO A 453 14.14 21.27 6.36
CA PRO A 453 15.15 21.55 7.38
C PRO A 453 15.68 20.30 8.12
N ALA A 454 14.97 19.16 8.06
CA ALA A 454 15.40 17.91 8.66
C ALA A 454 16.59 17.27 7.94
N LEU A 455 16.75 17.51 6.63
CA LEU A 455 17.70 16.78 5.78
C LEU A 455 19.17 16.89 6.23
N PRO A 456 19.71 18.09 6.57
CA PRO A 456 21.09 18.20 7.06
C PRO A 456 21.30 17.45 8.38
N VAL A 457 20.29 17.41 9.25
CA VAL A 457 20.34 16.69 10.53
C VAL A 457 20.29 15.18 10.30
N LEU A 458 19.42 14.71 9.40
CA LEU A 458 19.37 13.30 9.01
C LEU A 458 20.69 12.83 8.40
N ALA A 459 21.34 13.66 7.57
CA ALA A 459 22.67 13.38 7.02
C ALA A 459 23.76 13.21 8.10
N GLN A 460 23.61 13.88 9.24
CA GLN A 460 24.45 13.67 10.41
C GLN A 460 24.05 12.39 11.18
N LEU A 461 22.76 12.13 11.37
CA LEU A 461 22.26 11.00 12.16
C LEU A 461 22.59 9.63 11.56
N ILE A 462 22.60 9.50 10.23
CA ILE A 462 23.02 8.26 9.55
C ILE A 462 24.51 7.93 9.71
N ARG A 463 25.30 8.81 10.34
CA ARG A 463 26.70 8.54 10.74
C ARG A 463 26.82 8.08 12.20
N SER A 464 25.70 7.91 12.91
CA SER A 464 25.66 7.37 14.27
C SER A 464 26.14 5.92 14.31
N ASN A 465 26.61 5.48 15.48
CA ASN A 465 26.92 4.07 15.77
C ASN A 465 25.75 3.34 16.45
N ASP A 466 24.68 4.07 16.80
CA ASP A 466 23.52 3.53 17.50
C ASP A 466 22.50 2.97 16.50
N GLU A 467 22.15 1.69 16.62
CA GLU A 467 21.27 1.01 15.67
C GLU A 467 19.85 1.61 15.62
N GLU A 468 19.32 2.07 16.76
CA GLU A 468 17.98 2.68 16.81
C GLU A 468 17.97 4.02 16.07
N VAL A 469 18.94 4.90 16.35
CA VAL A 469 19.11 6.16 15.62
C VAL A 469 19.30 5.92 14.12
N LEU A 470 20.13 4.95 13.73
CA LEU A 470 20.35 4.61 12.33
C LEU A 470 19.06 4.12 11.65
N THR A 471 18.30 3.27 12.32
CA THR A 471 17.04 2.71 11.81
C THR A 471 16.03 3.81 11.50
N ASP A 472 15.75 4.67 12.49
CA ASP A 472 14.75 5.73 12.35
C ASP A 472 15.20 6.82 11.37
N ALA A 473 16.50 7.17 11.36
CA ALA A 473 17.04 8.13 10.39
C ALA A 473 16.93 7.60 8.95
N CYS A 474 17.18 6.30 8.73
CA CYS A 474 17.01 5.70 7.41
C CYS A 474 15.54 5.62 6.99
N TRP A 475 14.62 5.34 7.92
CA TRP A 475 13.18 5.40 7.63
C TRP A 475 12.75 6.80 7.21
N ALA A 476 13.14 7.82 7.98
CA ALA A 476 12.87 9.22 7.66
C ALA A 476 13.36 9.59 6.26
N LEU A 477 14.62 9.24 5.93
CA LEU A 477 15.16 9.47 4.58
C LEU A 477 14.38 8.73 3.51
N SER A 478 13.97 7.48 3.77
CA SER A 478 13.19 6.69 2.81
C SER A 478 11.80 7.28 2.53
N TYR A 479 11.20 7.96 3.50
CA TYR A 479 9.94 8.67 3.32
C TYR A 479 10.16 9.96 2.54
N LEU A 480 11.23 10.70 2.86
CA LEU A 480 11.58 11.94 2.17
C LEU A 480 12.02 11.74 0.71
N SER A 481 12.63 10.61 0.38
CA SER A 481 12.97 10.26 -1.01
C SER A 481 11.82 9.59 -1.77
N TYR A 482 10.67 9.36 -1.16
CA TYR A 482 9.51 8.78 -1.83
C TYR A 482 8.62 9.86 -2.47
N GLY A 483 8.53 9.86 -3.80
CA GLY A 483 7.64 10.76 -4.54
C GLY A 483 8.27 11.34 -5.80
N THR A 484 8.17 12.65 -5.96
CA THR A 484 8.65 13.39 -7.13
C THR A 484 10.18 13.48 -7.19
N ASN A 485 10.72 13.70 -8.39
CA ASN A 485 12.16 13.87 -8.58
C ASN A 485 12.75 15.04 -7.76
N ASP A 486 11.99 16.09 -7.46
CA ASP A 486 12.44 17.22 -6.63
C ASP A 486 12.71 16.80 -5.17
N LYS A 487 11.90 15.87 -4.64
CA LYS A 487 12.10 15.30 -3.31
C LYS A 487 13.37 14.46 -3.26
N VAL A 488 13.54 13.59 -4.26
CA VAL A 488 14.75 12.77 -4.43
C VAL A 488 15.98 13.68 -4.54
N GLN A 489 15.89 14.75 -5.33
CA GLN A 489 16.98 15.72 -5.51
C GLN A 489 17.38 16.39 -4.20
N ALA A 490 16.41 16.83 -3.40
CA ALA A 490 16.67 17.44 -2.09
C ALA A 490 17.41 16.46 -1.14
N VAL A 491 17.06 15.17 -1.16
CA VAL A 491 17.75 14.13 -0.39
C VAL A 491 19.19 13.94 -0.88
N ILE A 492 19.41 13.89 -2.20
CA ILE A 492 20.75 13.78 -2.80
C ILE A 492 21.62 14.98 -2.42
N GLU A 493 21.09 16.20 -2.52
CA GLU A 493 21.78 17.45 -2.18
C GLU A 493 22.17 17.55 -0.70
N ALA A 494 21.46 16.82 0.17
CA ALA A 494 21.84 16.70 1.58
C ALA A 494 23.08 15.81 1.81
N GLY A 495 23.61 15.15 0.77
CA GLY A 495 24.86 14.40 0.81
C GLY A 495 24.75 13.05 1.54
N VAL A 496 23.56 12.45 1.56
CA VAL A 496 23.30 11.19 2.30
C VAL A 496 23.73 9.92 1.56
N CYS A 497 23.80 9.97 0.21
CA CYS A 497 23.98 8.79 -0.63
C CYS A 497 25.19 7.90 -0.27
N PRO A 498 26.42 8.44 -0.07
CA PRO A 498 27.58 7.59 0.23
C PRO A 498 27.40 6.81 1.54
N GLN A 499 26.81 7.45 2.55
CA GLN A 499 26.60 6.84 3.86
C GLN A 499 25.45 5.84 3.83
N LEU A 500 24.35 6.13 3.11
CA LEU A 500 23.27 5.16 2.89
C LEU A 500 23.78 3.90 2.19
N VAL A 501 24.60 4.06 1.15
CA VAL A 501 25.21 2.92 0.45
C VAL A 501 26.12 2.10 1.37
N LYS A 502 26.93 2.76 2.22
CA LYS A 502 27.74 2.07 3.23
C LYS A 502 26.89 1.26 4.22
N LEU A 503 25.72 1.77 4.61
CA LEU A 503 24.79 1.08 5.51
C LEU A 503 24.15 -0.17 4.89
N LEU A 504 24.24 -0.37 3.58
CA LEU A 504 23.85 -1.64 2.94
C LEU A 504 24.74 -2.82 3.38
N GLY A 505 25.93 -2.54 3.91
CA GLY A 505 26.81 -3.54 4.52
C GLY A 505 26.60 -3.72 6.03
N HIS A 506 25.59 -3.10 6.64
CA HIS A 506 25.36 -3.18 8.08
C HIS A 506 24.85 -4.57 8.49
N PRO A 507 25.38 -5.18 9.58
CA PRO A 507 25.01 -6.55 9.97
C PRO A 507 23.57 -6.68 10.49
N SER A 508 23.03 -5.61 11.09
CA SER A 508 21.67 -5.59 11.66
C SER A 508 20.61 -5.40 10.56
N PRO A 509 19.68 -6.36 10.37
CA PRO A 509 18.58 -6.22 9.42
C PRO A 509 17.66 -5.02 9.69
N SER A 510 17.59 -4.56 10.95
CA SER A 510 16.80 -3.41 11.37
C SER A 510 17.29 -2.11 10.72
N VAL A 511 18.61 -1.98 10.51
CA VAL A 511 19.23 -0.84 9.81
C VAL A 511 19.25 -1.08 8.30
N LEU A 512 19.58 -2.31 7.88
CA LEU A 512 19.69 -2.66 6.47
C LEU A 512 18.37 -2.44 5.69
N THR A 513 17.24 -2.82 6.28
CA THR A 513 15.92 -2.73 5.61
C THR A 513 15.53 -1.29 5.24
N PRO A 514 15.55 -0.31 6.15
CA PRO A 514 15.26 1.08 5.79
C PRO A 514 16.36 1.71 4.92
N ALA A 515 17.63 1.30 5.08
CA ALA A 515 18.70 1.76 4.18
C ALA A 515 18.47 1.31 2.73
N LEU A 516 18.11 0.03 2.52
CA LEU A 516 17.71 -0.50 1.22
C LEU A 516 16.49 0.24 0.67
N ARG A 517 15.50 0.53 1.51
CA ARG A 517 14.31 1.29 1.10
C ARG A 517 14.67 2.71 0.66
N ALA A 518 15.53 3.42 1.40
CA ALA A 518 16.00 4.75 1.04
C ALA A 518 16.79 4.73 -0.28
N VAL A 519 17.73 3.80 -0.45
CA VAL A 519 18.47 3.64 -1.72
C VAL A 519 17.51 3.33 -2.87
N GLY A 520 16.56 2.42 -2.66
CA GLY A 520 15.60 2.02 -3.68
C GLY A 520 14.67 3.14 -4.11
N THR A 521 14.20 3.97 -3.18
CA THR A 521 13.37 5.14 -3.52
C THR A 521 14.16 6.23 -4.25
N ILE A 522 15.46 6.39 -3.98
CA ILE A 522 16.31 7.31 -4.75
C ILE A 522 16.47 6.86 -6.21
N VAL A 523 16.68 5.57 -6.46
CA VAL A 523 16.85 5.04 -7.84
C VAL A 523 15.55 4.93 -8.64
N MET A 524 14.39 5.19 -8.01
CA MET A 524 13.14 5.41 -8.74
C MET A 524 13.09 6.79 -9.43
N GLY A 525 14.06 7.67 -9.13
CA GLY A 525 14.19 8.97 -9.77
C GLY A 525 14.62 8.88 -11.23
N ASN A 526 15.09 9.99 -11.78
CA ASN A 526 15.64 10.01 -13.13
C ASN A 526 17.06 9.41 -13.21
N ASP A 527 17.57 9.22 -14.43
CA ASP A 527 18.90 8.67 -14.71
C ASP A 527 20.02 9.36 -13.91
N PHE A 528 20.01 10.69 -13.78
CA PHE A 528 21.06 11.40 -13.03
C PHE A 528 21.05 11.02 -11.54
N GLN A 529 19.86 10.90 -10.95
CA GLN A 529 19.66 10.54 -9.55
C GLN A 529 20.06 9.09 -9.28
N THR A 530 19.71 8.18 -10.19
CA THR A 530 20.17 6.78 -10.19
C THR A 530 21.69 6.69 -10.29
N GLN A 531 22.31 7.51 -11.15
CA GLN A 531 23.77 7.56 -11.30
C GLN A 531 24.49 7.96 -10.02
N CYS A 532 23.91 8.83 -9.19
CA CYS A 532 24.49 9.20 -7.90
C CYS A 532 24.68 7.97 -6.98
N ILE A 533 23.70 7.06 -6.94
CA ILE A 533 23.77 5.82 -6.14
C ILE A 533 24.78 4.84 -6.73
N ILE A 534 24.82 4.69 -8.06
CA ILE A 534 25.80 3.83 -8.74
C ILE A 534 27.23 4.31 -8.45
N ASN A 535 27.48 5.62 -8.57
CA ASN A 535 28.78 6.24 -8.30
C ASN A 535 29.23 6.10 -6.83
N CYS A 536 28.29 5.90 -5.90
CA CYS A 536 28.59 5.61 -4.50
C CYS A 536 28.99 4.14 -4.25
N GLY A 537 29.02 3.29 -5.28
CA GLY A 537 29.43 1.89 -5.19
C GLY A 537 28.32 0.92 -4.76
N ALA A 538 27.04 1.29 -4.93
CA ALA A 538 25.91 0.49 -4.46
C ALA A 538 25.87 -0.94 -5.02
N LEU A 539 26.24 -1.12 -6.29
CA LEU A 539 26.15 -2.40 -6.99
C LEU A 539 26.94 -3.53 -6.31
N GLN A 540 28.10 -3.22 -5.72
CA GLN A 540 28.91 -4.22 -5.01
C GLN A 540 28.26 -4.70 -3.71
N TYR A 541 27.56 -3.80 -3.00
CA TYR A 541 26.77 -4.17 -1.83
C TYR A 541 25.55 -5.01 -2.23
N LEU A 542 24.84 -4.62 -3.31
CA LEU A 542 23.70 -5.38 -3.82
C LEU A 542 24.11 -6.79 -4.26
N LEU A 543 25.27 -6.93 -4.93
CA LEU A 543 25.85 -8.22 -5.29
C LEU A 543 26.08 -9.10 -4.05
N SER A 544 26.75 -8.57 -3.04
CA SER A 544 27.02 -9.26 -1.77
C SER A 544 25.73 -9.73 -1.09
N LEU A 545 24.69 -8.89 -1.07
CA LEU A 545 23.39 -9.22 -0.47
C LEU A 545 22.62 -10.34 -1.22
N LEU A 546 22.84 -10.49 -2.54
CA LEU A 546 22.25 -11.58 -3.31
C LEU A 546 23.00 -12.91 -3.13
N ILE A 547 24.34 -12.85 -3.07
CA ILE A 547 25.23 -14.02 -2.90
C ILE A 547 25.03 -14.64 -1.51
N HIS A 548 25.04 -13.82 -0.46
CA HIS A 548 24.95 -14.32 0.90
C HIS A 548 23.54 -14.76 1.28
N ASN A 549 23.44 -15.58 2.33
CA ASN A 549 22.18 -16.10 2.82
C ASN A 549 21.41 -15.05 3.66
N HIS A 550 20.76 -14.12 2.96
CA HIS A 550 19.85 -13.14 3.55
C HIS A 550 18.38 -13.57 3.47
N LYS A 551 17.54 -12.97 4.32
CA LYS A 551 16.09 -13.16 4.30
C LYS A 551 15.53 -12.91 2.90
N LYS A 552 14.54 -13.69 2.50
CA LYS A 552 13.89 -13.57 1.19
C LYS A 552 13.34 -12.16 0.92
N SER A 553 12.86 -11.45 1.95
CA SER A 553 12.40 -10.06 1.84
C SER A 553 13.52 -9.08 1.42
N ILE A 554 14.75 -9.30 1.88
CA ILE A 554 15.93 -8.50 1.49
C ILE A 554 16.25 -8.77 0.03
N LYS A 555 16.30 -10.05 -0.39
CA LYS A 555 16.56 -10.41 -1.80
C LYS A 555 15.51 -9.83 -2.74
N LYS A 556 14.24 -9.84 -2.35
CA LYS A 556 13.16 -9.15 -3.08
C LYS A 556 13.48 -7.66 -3.27
N GLN A 557 13.80 -6.94 -2.18
CA GLN A 557 14.12 -5.51 -2.27
C GLN A 557 15.36 -5.23 -3.11
N VAL A 558 16.39 -6.07 -3.03
CA VAL A 558 17.59 -5.92 -3.86
C VAL A 558 17.25 -6.09 -5.35
N CYS A 559 16.46 -7.11 -5.71
CA CYS A 559 16.01 -7.28 -7.10
C CYS A 559 15.19 -6.07 -7.58
N TRP A 560 14.30 -5.55 -6.73
CA TRP A 560 13.53 -4.34 -7.02
C TRP A 560 14.44 -3.12 -7.28
N ILE A 561 15.47 -2.91 -6.46
CA ILE A 561 16.46 -1.82 -6.66
C ILE A 561 17.16 -1.98 -8.01
N ILE A 562 17.64 -3.19 -8.32
CA ILE A 562 18.34 -3.46 -9.58
C ILE A 562 17.40 -3.27 -10.78
N SER A 563 16.11 -3.62 -10.65
CA SER A 563 15.13 -3.41 -11.71
C SER A 563 14.93 -1.95 -12.09
N ASN A 564 14.96 -1.04 -11.10
CA ASN A 564 14.90 0.40 -11.34
C ASN A 564 16.20 0.92 -11.95
N MET A 565 17.36 0.41 -11.51
CA MET A 565 18.66 0.74 -12.14
C MET A 565 18.73 0.28 -13.60
N ALA A 566 18.17 -0.88 -13.92
CA ALA A 566 18.10 -1.43 -15.27
C ALA A 566 17.08 -0.74 -16.18
N CYS A 567 16.21 0.12 -15.63
CA CYS A 567 15.27 0.95 -16.39
C CYS A 567 15.94 2.23 -16.95
N GLY A 568 17.14 2.56 -16.46
CA GLY A 568 17.89 3.73 -16.90
C GLY A 568 18.56 3.57 -18.27
N ASN A 569 19.53 4.44 -18.56
CA ASN A 569 20.27 4.43 -19.82
C ASN A 569 21.24 3.24 -19.97
N ARG A 570 21.84 3.15 -21.15
CA ARG A 570 22.75 2.07 -21.57
C ARG A 570 23.97 1.94 -20.67
N GLU A 571 24.50 3.06 -20.17
CA GLU A 571 25.66 3.09 -19.27
C GLU A 571 25.30 2.52 -17.89
N GLN A 572 24.07 2.75 -17.42
CA GLN A 572 23.57 2.21 -16.15
C GLN A 572 23.30 0.71 -16.25
N ILE A 573 22.72 0.26 -17.36
CA ILE A 573 22.59 -1.17 -17.67
C ILE A 573 23.98 -1.82 -17.74
N GLN A 574 24.96 -1.15 -18.38
CA GLN A 574 26.33 -1.65 -18.43
C GLN A 574 26.94 -1.78 -17.04
N ALA A 575 26.72 -0.82 -16.14
CA ALA A 575 27.21 -0.90 -14.77
C ALA A 575 26.63 -2.13 -14.02
N VAL A 576 25.35 -2.46 -14.23
CA VAL A 576 24.72 -3.67 -13.67
C VAL A 576 25.36 -4.95 -14.22
N ILE A 577 25.66 -4.98 -15.52
CA ILE A 577 26.38 -6.09 -16.19
C ILE A 577 27.79 -6.23 -15.62
N ASP A 578 28.56 -5.15 -15.58
CA ASP A 578 29.96 -5.14 -15.11
C ASP A 578 30.08 -5.53 -13.62
N ALA A 579 29.03 -5.30 -12.84
CA ALA A 579 28.93 -5.74 -11.45
C ALA A 579 28.65 -7.25 -11.29
N GLY A 580 28.43 -8.00 -12.37
CA GLY A 580 28.15 -9.44 -12.33
C GLY A 580 26.77 -9.80 -11.76
N LEU A 581 25.80 -8.88 -11.82
CA LEU A 581 24.47 -9.08 -11.23
C LEU A 581 23.55 -9.93 -12.10
N ILE A 582 23.77 -9.97 -13.42
CA ILE A 582 22.87 -10.65 -14.36
C ILE A 582 22.75 -12.14 -14.07
N GLY A 583 23.86 -12.88 -13.97
CA GLY A 583 23.81 -14.32 -13.69
C GLY A 583 23.09 -14.66 -12.38
N LEU A 584 23.22 -13.82 -11.34
CA LEU A 584 22.47 -13.99 -10.10
C LEU A 584 20.98 -13.71 -10.26
N LEU A 585 20.61 -12.67 -11.02
CA LEU A 585 19.22 -12.37 -11.32
C LEU A 585 18.57 -13.52 -12.13
N VAL A 586 19.28 -14.06 -13.11
CA VAL A 586 18.82 -15.22 -13.89
C VAL A 586 18.65 -16.45 -12.99
N ASN A 587 19.60 -16.71 -12.09
CA ASN A 587 19.47 -17.81 -11.12
C ASN A 587 18.24 -17.64 -10.21
N LEU A 588 17.98 -16.42 -9.74
CA LEU A 588 16.80 -16.10 -8.92
C LEU A 588 15.51 -16.23 -9.74
N LEU A 589 15.53 -15.80 -11.00
CA LEU A 589 14.40 -15.92 -11.92
C LEU A 589 13.99 -17.38 -12.12
N GLN A 590 14.96 -18.31 -12.22
CA GLN A 590 14.69 -19.73 -12.35
C GLN A 590 14.25 -20.37 -11.02
N ASN A 591 14.95 -20.09 -9.92
CA ASN A 591 14.93 -20.95 -8.73
C ASN A 591 14.29 -20.32 -7.48
N ALA A 592 14.05 -19.00 -7.47
CA ALA A 592 13.51 -18.34 -6.28
C ALA A 592 12.00 -18.56 -6.11
N VAL A 593 11.46 -18.09 -4.99
CA VAL A 593 10.01 -18.01 -4.79
C VAL A 593 9.39 -16.95 -5.70
N PHE A 594 8.11 -17.12 -6.04
CA PHE A 594 7.44 -16.35 -7.09
C PHE A 594 7.60 -14.83 -6.95
N TYR A 595 7.36 -14.25 -5.78
CA TYR A 595 7.53 -12.81 -5.57
C TYR A 595 8.96 -12.27 -5.76
N ILE A 596 10.01 -13.12 -5.67
CA ILE A 596 11.38 -12.73 -6.05
C ILE A 596 11.57 -12.87 -7.55
N LYS A 597 11.00 -13.93 -8.16
CA LYS A 597 11.00 -14.11 -9.60
C LYS A 597 10.36 -12.91 -10.31
N LYS A 598 9.27 -12.35 -9.78
CA LYS A 598 8.63 -11.12 -10.28
C LYS A 598 9.63 -9.98 -10.45
N GLU A 599 10.36 -9.65 -9.39
CA GLU A 599 11.33 -8.53 -9.40
C GLU A 599 12.53 -8.82 -10.31
N ALA A 600 12.99 -10.08 -10.35
CA ALA A 600 14.05 -10.49 -11.26
C ALA A 600 13.60 -10.41 -12.73
N ALA A 601 12.35 -10.77 -13.04
CA ALA A 601 11.77 -10.67 -14.38
C ALA A 601 11.71 -9.21 -14.83
N TRP A 602 11.26 -8.30 -13.95
CA TRP A 602 11.30 -6.86 -14.20
C TRP A 602 12.72 -6.36 -14.49
N ALA A 603 13.71 -6.79 -13.71
CA ALA A 603 15.10 -6.39 -13.93
C ALA A 603 15.64 -6.82 -15.30
N ILE A 604 15.40 -8.07 -15.70
CA ILE A 604 15.83 -8.58 -17.02
C ILE A 604 15.05 -7.88 -18.13
N SER A 605 13.73 -7.74 -18.01
CA SER A 605 12.90 -7.07 -19.01
C SER A 605 13.33 -5.62 -19.23
N ASN A 606 13.55 -4.84 -18.16
CA ASN A 606 14.00 -3.45 -18.27
C ASN A 606 15.36 -3.36 -18.97
N ALA A 607 16.30 -4.25 -18.64
CA ALA A 607 17.59 -4.33 -19.31
C ALA A 607 17.46 -4.65 -20.81
N THR A 608 16.51 -5.52 -21.22
CA THR A 608 16.26 -5.78 -22.66
C THR A 608 15.59 -4.60 -23.38
N PHE A 609 14.83 -3.78 -22.66
CA PHE A 609 14.11 -2.65 -23.26
C PHE A 609 15.04 -1.45 -23.53
N GLY A 610 15.92 -1.10 -22.57
CA GLY A 610 16.86 0.01 -22.71
C GLY A 610 18.24 -0.38 -23.30
N GLY A 611 18.53 -1.68 -23.36
CA GLY A 611 19.86 -2.21 -23.69
C GLY A 611 20.27 -2.08 -25.16
N THR A 612 21.57 -2.13 -25.40
CA THR A 612 22.15 -2.29 -26.74
C THR A 612 22.10 -3.75 -27.20
N HIS A 613 22.34 -4.00 -28.49
CA HIS A 613 22.41 -5.37 -29.03
C HIS A 613 23.48 -6.22 -28.31
N GLU A 614 24.64 -5.66 -27.99
CA GLU A 614 25.71 -6.35 -27.25
C GLU A 614 25.29 -6.70 -25.81
N GLN A 615 24.57 -5.79 -25.15
CA GLN A 615 24.07 -6.02 -23.79
C GLN A 615 22.98 -7.10 -23.79
N ILE A 616 22.05 -7.08 -24.74
CA ILE A 616 21.01 -8.11 -24.86
C ILE A 616 21.64 -9.47 -25.17
N LYS A 617 22.65 -9.52 -26.05
CA LYS A 617 23.48 -10.71 -26.27
C LYS A 617 24.11 -11.24 -24.98
N TYR A 618 24.64 -10.35 -24.14
CA TYR A 618 25.19 -10.73 -22.86
C TYR A 618 24.12 -11.36 -21.95
N LEU A 619 22.91 -10.79 -21.88
CA LEU A 619 21.79 -11.38 -21.12
C LEU A 619 21.44 -12.79 -21.62
N VAL A 620 21.44 -13.00 -22.94
CA VAL A 620 21.18 -14.32 -23.53
C VAL A 620 22.30 -15.32 -23.20
N ARG A 621 23.58 -14.90 -23.22
CA ARG A 621 24.72 -15.73 -22.81
C ARG A 621 24.67 -16.13 -21.34
N GLU A 622 24.05 -15.31 -20.48
CA GLU A 622 23.76 -15.64 -19.09
C GLU A 622 22.50 -16.51 -18.92
N GLU A 623 21.98 -17.11 -20.00
CA GLU A 623 20.87 -18.07 -20.02
C GLU A 623 19.51 -17.52 -19.57
N CYS A 624 19.23 -16.23 -19.79
CA CYS A 624 17.96 -15.61 -19.35
C CYS A 624 16.70 -16.12 -20.09
N ILE A 625 16.84 -16.74 -21.27
CA ILE A 625 15.70 -17.14 -22.13
C ILE A 625 14.82 -18.19 -21.46
N LYS A 626 15.39 -19.28 -20.96
CA LYS A 626 14.62 -20.38 -20.37
C LYS A 626 13.79 -19.93 -19.15
N PRO A 627 14.36 -19.22 -18.16
CA PRO A 627 13.58 -18.70 -17.04
C PRO A 627 12.47 -17.74 -17.46
N LEU A 628 12.68 -16.91 -18.49
CA LEU A 628 11.64 -16.04 -19.04
C LEU A 628 10.51 -16.85 -19.70
N CYS A 629 10.86 -17.89 -20.46
CA CYS A 629 9.88 -18.80 -21.07
C CYS A 629 9.06 -19.54 -20.01
N ASP A 630 9.71 -20.05 -18.96
CA ASP A 630 9.03 -20.78 -17.88
C ASP A 630 8.02 -19.91 -17.12
N LEU A 631 8.25 -18.59 -17.03
CA LEU A 631 7.32 -17.63 -16.42
C LEU A 631 6.09 -17.27 -17.27
N LEU A 632 6.07 -17.63 -18.56
CA LEU A 632 4.88 -17.44 -19.41
C LEU A 632 3.67 -18.25 -18.93
N LEU A 633 3.88 -19.27 -18.11
CA LEU A 633 2.83 -20.13 -17.54
C LEU A 633 2.29 -19.63 -16.20
N CYS A 634 2.79 -18.50 -15.68
CA CYS A 634 2.32 -17.99 -14.39
C CYS A 634 0.92 -17.34 -14.50
N SER A 635 0.19 -17.33 -13.40
CA SER A 635 -1.19 -16.80 -13.34
C SER A 635 -1.26 -15.28 -13.30
N ASP A 636 -0.12 -14.57 -13.30
CA ASP A 636 -0.04 -13.13 -13.15
C ASP A 636 0.13 -12.47 -14.54
N PRO A 637 -0.93 -11.84 -15.11
CA PRO A 637 -0.89 -11.32 -16.48
C PRO A 637 0.16 -10.21 -16.68
N GLU A 638 0.46 -9.45 -15.62
CA GLU A 638 1.47 -8.39 -15.65
C GLU A 638 2.85 -9.01 -15.93
N ILE A 639 3.19 -10.10 -15.23
CA ILE A 639 4.47 -10.78 -15.38
C ILE A 639 4.57 -11.54 -16.69
N VAL A 640 3.49 -12.17 -17.15
CA VAL A 640 3.45 -12.77 -18.49
C VAL A 640 3.74 -11.70 -19.56
N THR A 641 3.15 -10.52 -19.43
CA THR A 641 3.39 -9.39 -20.34
C THR A 641 4.84 -8.89 -20.28
N VAL A 642 5.43 -8.79 -19.09
CA VAL A 642 6.84 -8.44 -18.88
C VAL A 642 7.76 -9.46 -19.56
N CYS A 643 7.52 -10.75 -19.38
CA CYS A 643 8.29 -11.82 -20.02
C CYS A 643 8.14 -11.81 -21.55
N LEU A 644 6.92 -11.63 -22.08
CA LEU A 644 6.71 -11.51 -23.53
C LEU A 644 7.42 -10.29 -24.13
N LYS A 645 7.42 -9.14 -23.43
CA LYS A 645 8.18 -7.95 -23.85
C LYS A 645 9.68 -8.23 -23.88
N ALA A 646 10.22 -8.88 -22.86
CA ALA A 646 11.63 -9.26 -22.82
C ALA A 646 12.01 -10.20 -23.98
N LEU A 647 11.20 -11.23 -24.24
CA LEU A 647 11.41 -12.19 -25.33
C LEU A 647 11.30 -11.52 -26.72
N GLU A 648 10.33 -10.61 -26.91
CA GLU A 648 10.21 -9.85 -28.17
C GLU A 648 11.45 -8.98 -28.44
N ASN A 649 11.99 -8.31 -27.42
CA ASN A 649 13.22 -7.52 -27.55
C ASN A 649 14.43 -8.40 -27.89
N ILE A 650 14.54 -9.58 -27.26
CA ILE A 650 15.58 -10.56 -27.57
C ILE A 650 15.45 -11.02 -29.03
N LEU A 651 14.26 -11.43 -29.47
CA LEU A 651 14.01 -11.87 -30.85
C LEU A 651 14.36 -10.79 -31.88
N LEU A 652 14.04 -9.53 -31.57
CA LEU A 652 14.35 -8.39 -32.42
C LEU A 652 15.86 -8.20 -32.64
N VAL A 653 16.67 -8.39 -31.59
CA VAL A 653 18.14 -8.37 -31.74
C VAL A 653 18.60 -9.56 -32.58
N GLY A 654 18.06 -10.76 -32.35
CA GLY A 654 18.41 -11.94 -33.14
C GLY A 654 18.10 -11.78 -34.64
N GLU A 655 17.02 -11.08 -34.98
CA GLU A 655 16.66 -10.79 -36.37
C GLU A 655 17.60 -9.73 -36.99
N ALA A 656 18.04 -8.75 -36.20
CA ALA A 656 19.05 -7.80 -36.65
C ALA A 656 20.39 -8.50 -36.93
N GLU A 657 20.78 -9.48 -36.12
CA GLU A 657 22.05 -10.21 -36.28
C GLU A 657 22.05 -11.17 -37.47
N LYS A 658 20.92 -11.84 -37.72
CA LYS A 658 20.70 -12.68 -38.90
C LYS A 658 21.04 -11.96 -40.21
N ASN A 659 20.83 -10.64 -40.27
CA ASN A 659 21.12 -9.82 -41.45
C ASN A 659 22.58 -9.35 -41.57
N THR A 660 23.44 -9.62 -40.58
CA THR A 660 24.81 -9.08 -40.51
C THR A 660 25.91 -10.12 -40.65
N ASP A 661 25.66 -11.39 -40.34
CA ASP A 661 26.69 -12.43 -40.29
C ASP A 661 26.51 -13.43 -41.45
N THR A 662 27.29 -13.26 -42.53
CA THR A 662 27.19 -14.08 -43.75
C THR A 662 27.62 -15.54 -43.58
N ASP A 663 28.24 -15.89 -42.45
CA ASP A 663 28.78 -17.23 -42.17
C ASP A 663 27.85 -18.14 -41.35
N ILE A 664 26.76 -17.62 -40.75
CA ILE A 664 25.96 -18.39 -39.75
C ILE A 664 24.57 -18.83 -40.26
N GLY A 665 24.23 -18.50 -41.50
CA GLY A 665 22.97 -18.92 -42.13
C GLY A 665 21.78 -18.01 -41.78
N ASP A 666 20.73 -18.11 -42.60
CA ASP A 666 19.54 -17.24 -42.61
C ASP A 666 18.55 -17.55 -41.45
N VAL A 667 19.06 -17.79 -40.24
CA VAL A 667 18.24 -18.22 -39.09
C VAL A 667 18.51 -17.36 -37.87
N ASN A 668 17.44 -16.93 -37.21
CA ASN A 668 17.50 -16.19 -35.95
C ASN A 668 17.89 -17.14 -34.80
N GLN A 669 19.13 -17.03 -34.32
CA GLN A 669 19.66 -17.92 -33.27
C GLN A 669 18.88 -17.83 -31.96
N PHE A 670 18.37 -16.65 -31.61
CA PHE A 670 17.60 -16.51 -30.36
C PHE A 670 16.20 -17.11 -30.49
N ALA A 671 15.63 -17.13 -31.69
CA ALA A 671 14.41 -17.90 -31.95
C ALA A 671 14.64 -19.41 -31.74
N GLN A 672 15.79 -19.94 -32.16
CA GLN A 672 16.15 -21.35 -31.88
C GLN A 672 16.31 -21.61 -30.38
N LEU A 673 16.97 -20.72 -29.63
CA LEU A 673 17.10 -20.87 -28.18
C LEU A 673 15.75 -20.81 -27.45
N ILE A 674 14.80 -20.01 -27.95
CA ILE A 674 13.43 -19.98 -27.43
C ILE A 674 12.71 -21.29 -27.74
N GLU A 675 12.92 -21.88 -28.93
CA GLU A 675 12.40 -23.21 -29.28
C GLU A 675 12.93 -24.30 -28.35
N GLU A 676 14.25 -24.35 -28.15
CA GLU A 676 14.92 -25.31 -27.26
C GLU A 676 14.47 -25.16 -25.79
N ALA A 677 14.03 -23.98 -25.38
CA ALA A 677 13.48 -23.71 -24.06
C ALA A 677 11.97 -24.02 -23.91
N GLU A 678 11.37 -24.68 -24.91
CA GLU A 678 9.92 -24.93 -25.01
C GLU A 678 9.10 -23.62 -24.97
N GLY A 679 9.72 -22.50 -25.36
CA GLY A 679 9.09 -21.18 -25.29
C GLY A 679 8.04 -20.99 -26.38
N ILE A 680 8.22 -21.58 -27.56
CA ILE A 680 7.26 -21.47 -28.65
C ILE A 680 5.90 -22.06 -28.26
N GLU A 681 5.88 -23.29 -27.72
CA GLU A 681 4.64 -23.95 -27.28
C GLU A 681 3.93 -23.12 -26.19
N LYS A 682 4.69 -22.52 -25.28
CA LYS A 682 4.17 -21.62 -24.24
C LYS A 682 3.56 -20.36 -24.85
N ILE A 683 4.22 -19.73 -25.82
CA ILE A 683 3.69 -18.55 -26.54
C ILE A 683 2.46 -18.93 -27.38
N GLU A 684 2.44 -20.12 -28.00
CA GLU A 684 1.29 -20.63 -28.75
C GLU A 684 0.06 -20.79 -27.86
N ASN A 685 0.23 -21.35 -26.66
CA ASN A 685 -0.86 -21.48 -25.69
C ASN A 685 -1.43 -20.11 -25.27
N LEU A 686 -0.60 -19.07 -25.22
CA LEU A 686 -1.03 -17.71 -24.91
C LEU A 686 -1.92 -17.07 -25.99
N GLN A 687 -2.02 -17.65 -27.19
CA GLN A 687 -3.04 -17.26 -28.19
C GLN A 687 -4.47 -17.55 -27.70
N SER A 688 -4.64 -18.38 -26.67
CA SER A 688 -5.95 -18.65 -26.05
C SER A 688 -6.13 -17.97 -24.70
N HIS A 689 -5.23 -17.06 -24.33
CA HIS A 689 -5.25 -16.40 -23.02
C HIS A 689 -6.39 -15.38 -22.93
N ASP A 690 -7.11 -15.34 -21.80
CA ASP A 690 -8.27 -14.45 -21.57
C ASP A 690 -7.92 -12.95 -21.63
N ASN A 691 -6.66 -12.60 -21.38
CA ASN A 691 -6.16 -11.23 -21.51
C ASN A 691 -5.77 -10.92 -22.96
N PHE A 692 -6.49 -9.98 -23.59
CA PHE A 692 -6.28 -9.56 -24.97
C PHE A 692 -4.87 -9.03 -25.27
N GLU A 693 -4.22 -8.32 -24.35
CA GLU A 693 -2.86 -7.80 -24.61
C GLU A 693 -1.86 -8.96 -24.74
N ILE A 694 -2.00 -9.99 -23.91
CA ILE A 694 -1.19 -11.20 -23.97
C ILE A 694 -1.50 -11.99 -25.25
N HIS A 695 -2.78 -12.15 -25.59
CA HIS A 695 -3.21 -12.75 -26.84
C HIS A 695 -2.61 -12.03 -28.06
N GLU A 696 -2.85 -10.73 -28.20
CA GLU A 696 -2.39 -9.91 -29.33
C GLU A 696 -0.87 -9.94 -29.45
N LYS A 697 -0.15 -9.80 -28.33
CA LYS A 697 1.31 -9.83 -28.31
C LYS A 697 1.86 -11.21 -28.66
N SER A 698 1.26 -12.30 -28.18
CA SER A 698 1.68 -13.66 -28.53
C SER A 698 1.47 -13.95 -30.03
N VAL A 699 0.30 -13.58 -30.58
CA VAL A 699 0.00 -13.68 -32.03
C VAL A 699 1.00 -12.86 -32.84
N LYS A 700 1.28 -11.62 -32.44
CA LYS A 700 2.25 -10.76 -33.14
C LYS A 700 3.65 -11.37 -33.15
N ILE A 701 4.12 -11.88 -32.00
CA ILE A 701 5.44 -12.52 -31.89
C ILE A 701 5.51 -13.74 -32.81
N LEU A 702 4.51 -14.63 -32.77
CA LEU A 702 4.46 -15.82 -33.62
C LEU A 702 4.39 -15.48 -35.11
N ALA A 703 3.55 -14.52 -35.49
CA ALA A 703 3.43 -14.07 -36.88
C ALA A 703 4.74 -13.49 -37.41
N THR A 704 5.49 -12.77 -36.56
CA THR A 704 6.74 -12.10 -36.96
C THR A 704 7.90 -13.08 -37.09
N TYR A 705 8.09 -13.98 -36.11
CA TYR A 705 9.30 -14.80 -36.01
C TYR A 705 9.10 -16.28 -36.38
N TRP A 706 7.86 -16.78 -36.41
CA TRP A 706 7.52 -18.17 -36.72
C TRP A 706 6.28 -18.29 -37.64
N CYS A 707 6.40 -17.72 -38.84
CA CYS A 707 5.37 -17.79 -39.88
C CYS A 707 4.85 -19.23 -40.11
N GLY A 708 3.56 -19.47 -39.91
CA GLY A 708 2.90 -20.77 -40.09
C GLY A 708 2.35 -21.42 -38.81
N ARG A 709 2.67 -20.87 -37.64
CA ARG A 709 2.17 -21.37 -36.34
C ARG A 709 1.09 -20.49 -35.68
N VAL A 710 0.57 -19.51 -36.44
CA VAL A 710 -0.62 -18.75 -36.05
C VAL A 710 -1.84 -19.63 -36.31
N VAL A 711 -2.59 -19.96 -35.26
CA VAL A 711 -3.83 -20.74 -35.42
C VAL A 711 -4.88 -19.80 -36.01
N GLY A 712 -5.30 -20.05 -37.25
CA GLY A 712 -6.40 -19.32 -37.87
C GLY A 712 -7.71 -19.50 -37.07
N PRO A 713 -8.66 -18.56 -37.16
CA PRO A 713 -9.92 -18.65 -36.45
C PRO A 713 -10.62 -19.97 -36.79
N GLN A 714 -11.02 -20.74 -35.76
CA GLN A 714 -11.76 -21.98 -35.97
C GLN A 714 -13.04 -21.70 -36.78
N PRO A 715 -13.28 -22.38 -37.91
CA PRO A 715 -14.47 -22.18 -38.71
C PRO A 715 -15.67 -22.84 -38.02
N GLY A 716 -16.53 -22.02 -37.41
CA GLY A 716 -17.77 -22.53 -36.82
C GLY A 716 -18.59 -21.53 -36.01
N LEU A 717 -19.05 -20.44 -36.63
CA LEU A 717 -20.46 -19.98 -36.58
C LEU A 717 -20.59 -18.62 -37.28
N SER A 718 -21.29 -18.65 -38.41
CA SER A 718 -21.55 -17.56 -39.35
C SER A 718 -22.42 -16.43 -38.79
N HIS A 719 -22.07 -15.18 -39.09
CA HIS A 719 -22.89 -14.22 -39.88
C HIS A 719 -22.16 -12.86 -39.92
N ALA A 720 -21.53 -12.52 -41.05
CA ALA A 720 -22.11 -11.80 -42.19
C ALA A 720 -22.00 -10.27 -42.04
N GLY A 721 -21.24 -9.64 -42.93
CA GLY A 721 -21.48 -8.25 -43.31
C GLY A 721 -20.26 -7.32 -43.36
N ASN A 722 -19.71 -7.24 -44.56
CA ASN A 722 -19.18 -6.03 -45.22
C ASN A 722 -17.77 -5.53 -44.87
N GLU A 723 -16.89 -5.79 -45.84
CA GLU A 723 -15.82 -4.91 -46.30
C GLU A 723 -16.36 -3.49 -46.56
N GLU A 724 -15.68 -2.48 -46.04
CA GLU A 724 -15.47 -1.19 -46.71
C GLU A 724 -14.22 -0.52 -46.13
N GLU A 725 -13.31 -0.14 -47.03
CA GLU A 725 -12.18 0.75 -46.79
C GLU A 725 -12.69 2.09 -46.22
N ASP A 726 -12.01 2.67 -45.23
CA ASP A 726 -11.27 3.92 -45.45
C ASP A 726 -10.68 4.53 -44.17
N ALA A 727 -9.55 5.17 -44.44
CA ALA A 727 -8.76 6.13 -43.69
C ALA A 727 -9.42 6.99 -42.57
N LEU A 728 -8.50 7.48 -41.70
CA LEU A 728 -8.51 8.74 -40.93
C LEU A 728 -8.94 8.70 -39.45
N GLY A 729 -7.95 8.99 -38.60
CA GLY A 729 -8.03 10.19 -37.75
C GLY A 729 -8.45 9.96 -36.30
N SER A 730 -7.47 9.98 -35.40
CA SER A 730 -7.68 10.36 -34.00
C SER A 730 -8.25 11.78 -33.93
N ASN A 731 -9.56 11.90 -33.75
CA ASN A 731 -10.20 13.21 -33.58
C ASN A 731 -10.40 13.52 -32.10
N VAL A 732 -9.70 14.55 -31.64
CA VAL A 732 -9.89 15.24 -30.37
C VAL A 732 -11.09 16.17 -30.50
N ILE A 733 -12.09 16.05 -29.63
CA ILE A 733 -13.18 17.04 -29.54
C ILE A 733 -12.84 18.00 -28.42
N THR A 734 -12.54 19.25 -28.76
CA THR A 734 -12.51 20.38 -27.83
C THR A 734 -13.79 21.20 -27.96
N ASN A 735 -14.21 21.77 -26.83
CA ASN A 735 -15.28 22.75 -26.62
C ASN A 735 -16.71 22.24 -26.49
N GLY A 736 -17.12 22.08 -25.23
CA GLY A 736 -18.51 22.06 -24.82
C GLY A 736 -19.20 23.40 -25.06
N LYS A 737 -20.29 23.35 -25.83
CA LYS A 737 -21.60 24.00 -25.62
C LYS A 737 -22.34 24.02 -26.95
N VAL A 738 -23.52 23.41 -27.03
CA VAL A 738 -24.72 24.04 -27.62
C VAL A 738 -25.95 23.48 -26.88
N TYR A 739 -26.89 24.38 -26.57
CA TYR A 739 -28.13 24.24 -25.81
C TYR A 739 -28.86 22.90 -25.82
#